data_AF-A0A0A0NC04-F1
#
_entry.id   AF-A0A0A0NC04-F1
#
_cell.length_a   1.000
_cell.length_b   1.000
_cell.length_c   1.000
_cell.angle_alpha   90.00
_cell.angle_beta   90.00
_cell.angle_gamma   90.00
#
_symmetry.space_group_name_H-M   'P 1'
#
loop_
_entity.id
_entity.type
_entity.pdbx_description
1 polymer ?
#
loop_
_entity_poly.entity_id
_entity_poly.type
_entity_poly.pdbx_seq_one_letter_code
_entity_poly.pdbx_strand_id
1 'polypeptide(L)'
;MEVLKAVGRTDKARELAAVGDLLEEYGAERLGAGLGRWQAALDTMGGLRADDRPIQVDMRLDAEVTLDREVLREAERAATALCLAAPGTVPTPELREYRDAFVERYGTDRAVPLADVLDPHTGLGPPAGYDHPRSERSTAGPGEPSERDRARNDFLAELALTAIASGDREVELDDAALDRLRGSGAPPPAALELCAHLTAPSRRSLEEGDFALVLSPSTGSPAPGALFGRFAYLLDDVEAVGELARRSAADSARDGALQAHLDFLPLSGRDANVARVRAFWSERVAVGCFADRASPAVRGMGDLALAADLDRLYLVDASTGQEINPRVPTMLDPRRAPAAVRLLRELPAMGSRPSCVWTWGRVSTLPHLPRVRFGRTVLAPARWRLTDPGLFDSALSDAEWERHLDGWRARWNVPDRVAVGGGDHRVEIDLTAPLHRMVLRRELRRGKDVTAYETPEDAGRGDGWLATDSGAFSSELVIPLLPARPAPGEPPAVRAPARRIRPVGPPVPRHSRAWLYGKLYACANRQDEVLTEHLPRLLAALPPAVDRWFFIRYADPAGAHLRLRFHGDPATLHGELLPGVLDWVEQLRDLRLAGAFVIDGYEPESHRYGGPEAIEAAETVFHQDSVAVLEQLRLRAAGAVTVEPRLLAAANYLDLVRQVHGDRWTDWYLRNPRDEEHQAYFREGRTAALRLLDGGLRAAFPAEGAAAVLGALDARAAAMRAYASVAADGSVLASVLHMHHNRLIGTSHTSEARSLAVARGLAQAEHGRRRHLG
;
A
#
# COMPACT_ATOMS: atom_id res chain seq x y z
N MET A 1 -40.44 5.94 1.13
CA MET A 1 -41.88 6.24 1.21
C MET A 1 -42.21 7.42 2.13
N GLU A 2 -41.83 7.36 3.41
CA GLU A 2 -42.11 8.43 4.38
C GLU A 2 -41.47 9.78 4.00
N VAL A 3 -40.24 9.77 3.49
CA VAL A 3 -39.55 10.97 2.99
C VAL A 3 -40.37 11.68 1.90
N LEU A 4 -40.95 10.93 0.94
CA LEU A 4 -41.75 11.52 -0.14
C LEU A 4 -43.07 12.09 0.37
N LYS A 5 -43.71 11.42 1.35
CA LYS A 5 -44.92 11.92 2.01
C LYS A 5 -44.61 13.21 2.79
N ALA A 6 -43.48 13.25 3.50
CA ALA A 6 -43.04 14.40 4.28
C ALA A 6 -42.76 15.65 3.42
N VAL A 7 -42.33 15.48 2.16
CA VAL A 7 -42.13 16.59 1.20
C VAL A 7 -43.35 16.83 0.29
N GLY A 8 -44.53 16.31 0.67
CA GLY A 8 -45.79 16.57 -0.04
C GLY A 8 -45.94 15.84 -1.38
N ARG A 9 -45.11 14.83 -1.69
CA ARG A 9 -45.15 14.05 -2.94
C ARG A 9 -45.85 12.70 -2.74
N THR A 10 -47.07 12.75 -2.23
CA THR A 10 -47.87 11.56 -1.87
C THR A 10 -48.21 10.68 -3.07
N ASP A 11 -48.47 11.25 -4.25
CA ASP A 11 -48.80 10.47 -5.45
C ASP A 11 -47.61 9.64 -5.94
N LYS A 12 -46.41 10.24 -6.03
CA LYS A 12 -45.17 9.50 -6.33
C LYS A 12 -44.87 8.41 -5.31
N ALA A 13 -45.22 8.67 -4.04
CA ALA A 13 -45.09 7.66 -3.01
C ALA A 13 -46.02 6.47 -3.31
N ARG A 14 -47.30 6.73 -3.65
CA ARG A 14 -48.25 5.67 -4.02
C ARG A 14 -47.79 4.86 -5.24
N GLU A 15 -47.28 5.53 -6.27
CA GLU A 15 -46.74 4.87 -7.48
C GLU A 15 -45.54 3.96 -7.15
N LEU A 16 -44.61 4.41 -6.30
CA LEU A 16 -43.48 3.58 -5.85
C LEU A 16 -43.91 2.39 -4.99
N ALA A 17 -44.96 2.55 -4.18
CA ALA A 17 -45.51 1.43 -3.41
C ALA A 17 -46.10 0.37 -4.36
N ALA A 18 -46.85 0.79 -5.40
CA ALA A 18 -47.38 -0.11 -6.41
C ALA A 18 -46.27 -0.85 -7.19
N VAL A 19 -45.15 -0.18 -7.49
CA VAL A 19 -43.96 -0.85 -8.05
C VAL A 19 -43.43 -1.91 -7.08
N GLY A 20 -43.40 -1.62 -5.77
CA GLY A 20 -43.00 -2.59 -4.75
C GLY A 20 -43.88 -3.84 -4.76
N ASP A 21 -45.20 -3.67 -4.75
CA ASP A 21 -46.17 -4.77 -4.79
C ASP A 21 -46.00 -5.63 -6.06
N LEU A 22 -45.84 -5.00 -7.23
CA LEU A 22 -45.61 -5.71 -8.50
C LEU A 22 -44.31 -6.52 -8.49
N LEU A 23 -43.25 -6.02 -7.85
CA LEU A 23 -41.97 -6.71 -7.75
C LEU A 23 -42.03 -7.88 -6.76
N GLU A 24 -42.77 -7.74 -5.65
CA GLU A 24 -43.03 -8.83 -4.71
C GLU A 24 -43.85 -9.96 -5.37
N GLU A 25 -44.91 -9.59 -6.10
CA GLU A 25 -45.70 -10.54 -6.88
C GLU A 25 -44.86 -11.24 -7.95
N TYR A 26 -44.04 -10.50 -8.70
CA TYR A 26 -43.12 -11.07 -9.68
C TYR A 26 -42.11 -12.03 -9.03
N GLY A 27 -41.56 -11.68 -7.87
CA GLY A 27 -40.61 -12.52 -7.13
C GLY A 27 -41.20 -13.83 -6.62
N ALA A 28 -42.52 -13.92 -6.48
CA ALA A 28 -43.22 -15.15 -6.07
C ALA A 28 -43.57 -16.08 -7.24
N GLU A 29 -43.45 -15.62 -8.49
CA GLU A 29 -43.77 -16.40 -9.69
C GLU A 29 -42.69 -17.45 -9.99
N ARG A 30 -43.11 -18.55 -10.65
CA ARG A 30 -42.16 -19.54 -11.17
C ARG A 30 -41.39 -18.98 -12.35
N LEU A 31 -40.14 -19.41 -12.51
CA LEU A 31 -39.31 -19.06 -13.67
C LEU A 31 -40.06 -19.38 -14.97
N GLY A 32 -40.22 -18.36 -15.83
CA GLY A 32 -40.97 -18.44 -17.09
C GLY A 32 -42.45 -18.01 -17.02
N ALA A 33 -43.04 -17.87 -15.82
CA ALA A 33 -44.46 -17.47 -15.66
C ALA A 33 -44.65 -15.96 -15.41
N GLY A 34 -43.62 -15.25 -14.91
CA GLY A 34 -43.73 -13.86 -14.45
C GLY A 34 -43.69 -12.75 -15.51
N LEU A 35 -43.72 -13.06 -16.82
CA LEU A 35 -43.47 -12.06 -17.88
C LEU A 35 -44.47 -10.87 -17.84
N GLY A 36 -45.75 -11.13 -17.59
CA GLY A 36 -46.77 -10.07 -17.52
C GLY A 36 -46.55 -9.12 -16.33
N ARG A 37 -46.21 -9.67 -15.15
CA ARG A 37 -45.90 -8.87 -13.95
C ARG A 37 -44.63 -8.05 -14.13
N TRP A 38 -43.62 -8.65 -14.76
CA TRP A 38 -42.39 -7.96 -15.13
C TRP A 38 -42.66 -6.75 -16.04
N GLN A 39 -43.44 -6.93 -17.11
CA GLN A 39 -43.81 -5.85 -18.03
C GLN A 39 -44.60 -4.74 -17.31
N ALA A 40 -45.57 -5.09 -16.47
CA ALA A 40 -46.33 -4.11 -15.69
C ALA A 40 -45.43 -3.29 -14.73
N ALA A 41 -44.45 -3.93 -14.10
CA ALA A 41 -43.45 -3.24 -13.28
C ALA A 41 -42.60 -2.29 -14.12
N LEU A 42 -42.11 -2.74 -15.29
CA LEU A 42 -41.34 -1.89 -16.21
C LEU A 42 -42.13 -0.67 -16.69
N ASP A 43 -43.39 -0.85 -17.09
CA ASP A 43 -44.25 0.24 -17.57
C ASP A 43 -44.50 1.28 -16.46
N THR A 44 -44.79 0.80 -15.24
CA THR A 44 -45.01 1.67 -14.07
C THR A 44 -43.73 2.45 -13.71
N MET A 45 -42.58 1.78 -13.72
CA MET A 45 -41.29 2.43 -13.50
C MET A 45 -40.93 3.41 -14.61
N GLY A 46 -41.20 3.07 -15.87
CA GLY A 46 -40.98 3.93 -17.03
C GLY A 46 -41.81 5.21 -17.00
N GLY A 47 -43.04 5.13 -16.48
CA GLY A 47 -43.89 6.29 -16.22
C GLY A 47 -43.32 7.25 -15.15
N LEU A 48 -42.62 6.71 -14.15
CA LEU A 48 -41.90 7.50 -13.13
C LEU A 48 -40.61 8.11 -13.68
N ARG A 49 -39.79 7.26 -14.32
CA ARG A 49 -38.48 7.60 -14.88
C ARG A 49 -38.08 6.55 -15.92
N ALA A 50 -37.89 6.99 -17.16
CA ALA A 50 -37.32 6.16 -18.20
C ALA A 50 -35.87 5.75 -17.83
N ASP A 51 -35.61 4.44 -17.88
CA ASP A 51 -34.32 3.79 -17.71
C ASP A 51 -34.32 2.49 -18.52
N ASP A 52 -33.19 2.12 -19.11
CA ASP A 52 -33.09 0.91 -19.96
C ASP A 52 -33.08 -0.39 -19.14
N ARG A 53 -32.69 -0.33 -17.85
CA ARG A 53 -32.54 -1.50 -16.96
C ARG A 53 -32.92 -1.15 -15.51
N PRO A 54 -34.20 -0.86 -15.24
CA PRO A 54 -34.64 -0.38 -13.94
C PRO A 54 -34.72 -1.48 -12.86
N ILE A 55 -34.70 -2.77 -13.23
CA ILE A 55 -34.87 -3.89 -12.31
C ILE A 55 -33.61 -4.77 -12.28
N GLN A 56 -33.13 -5.08 -11.07
CA GLN A 56 -32.12 -6.12 -10.81
C GLN A 56 -32.82 -7.34 -10.22
N VAL A 57 -32.43 -8.53 -10.68
CA VAL A 57 -32.91 -9.81 -10.16
C VAL A 57 -31.71 -10.65 -9.73
N ASP A 58 -31.71 -11.07 -8.47
CA ASP A 58 -30.82 -12.12 -7.97
C ASP A 58 -31.69 -13.36 -7.68
N MET A 59 -31.26 -14.53 -8.16
CA MET A 59 -32.02 -15.78 -8.06
C MET A 59 -31.35 -16.75 -7.09
N ARG A 60 -32.14 -17.32 -6.18
CA ARG A 60 -31.73 -18.44 -5.34
C ARG A 60 -32.14 -19.75 -6.01
N LEU A 61 -31.19 -20.67 -6.19
CA LEU A 61 -31.50 -22.04 -6.58
C LEU A 61 -32.03 -22.80 -5.35
N ASP A 62 -33.17 -23.46 -5.49
CA ASP A 62 -33.73 -24.32 -4.43
C ASP A 62 -33.01 -25.68 -4.44
N ALA A 63 -31.80 -25.70 -3.92
CA ALA A 63 -30.94 -26.88 -3.87
C ALA A 63 -30.08 -26.90 -2.60
N GLU A 64 -29.90 -28.09 -2.04
CA GLU A 64 -28.94 -28.36 -0.98
C GLU A 64 -27.77 -29.17 -1.56
N VAL A 65 -26.56 -28.63 -1.44
CA VAL A 65 -25.35 -29.25 -1.99
C VAL A 65 -24.38 -29.53 -0.84
N THR A 66 -24.03 -30.81 -0.68
CA THR A 66 -23.04 -31.26 0.32
C THR A 66 -21.76 -31.68 -0.39
N LEU A 67 -20.63 -31.13 0.04
CA LEU A 67 -19.31 -31.43 -0.51
C LEU A 67 -18.51 -32.32 0.45
N ASP A 68 -17.72 -33.23 -0.12
CA ASP A 68 -16.79 -34.04 0.65
C ASP A 68 -15.69 -33.17 1.26
N ARG A 69 -15.26 -33.53 2.49
CA ARG A 69 -14.19 -32.83 3.20
C ARG A 69 -12.87 -32.79 2.44
N GLU A 70 -12.64 -33.76 1.55
CA GLU A 70 -11.44 -33.80 0.71
C GLU A 70 -11.41 -32.64 -0.31
N VAL A 71 -12.57 -32.18 -0.80
CA VAL A 71 -12.65 -30.99 -1.65
C VAL A 71 -12.19 -29.74 -0.89
N LEU A 72 -12.59 -29.60 0.38
CA LEU A 72 -12.18 -28.48 1.23
C LEU A 72 -10.68 -28.53 1.55
N ARG A 73 -10.13 -29.71 1.86
CA ARG A 73 -8.67 -29.88 2.07
C ARG A 73 -7.88 -29.54 0.82
N GLU A 74 -8.40 -29.90 -0.36
CA GLU A 74 -7.77 -29.53 -1.62
C GLU A 74 -7.78 -28.01 -1.83
N ALA A 75 -8.87 -27.33 -1.50
CA ALA A 75 -8.95 -25.86 -1.52
C ALA A 75 -7.95 -25.21 -0.53
N GLU A 76 -7.76 -25.77 0.67
CA GLU A 76 -6.76 -25.34 1.65
C GLU A 76 -5.32 -25.48 1.10
N ARG A 77 -5.03 -26.61 0.44
CA ARG A 77 -3.73 -26.84 -0.25
C ARG A 77 -3.50 -25.81 -1.35
N ALA A 78 -4.50 -25.57 -2.19
CA ALA A 78 -4.43 -24.59 -3.27
C ALA A 78 -4.20 -23.17 -2.75
N ALA A 79 -4.94 -22.76 -1.71
CA ALA A 79 -4.76 -21.47 -1.06
C ALA A 79 -3.34 -21.30 -0.49
N THR A 80 -2.80 -22.36 0.11
CA THR A 80 -1.41 -22.36 0.62
C THR A 80 -0.42 -22.18 -0.53
N ALA A 81 -0.58 -22.92 -1.63
CA ALA A 81 0.27 -22.79 -2.81
C ALA A 81 0.23 -21.39 -3.41
N LEU A 82 -0.96 -20.77 -3.54
CA LEU A 82 -1.11 -19.39 -4.00
C LEU A 82 -0.41 -18.38 -3.08
N CYS A 83 -0.54 -18.55 -1.76
CA CYS A 83 0.13 -17.68 -0.79
C CYS A 83 1.66 -17.80 -0.88
N LEU A 84 2.19 -19.02 -1.07
CA LEU A 84 3.61 -19.25 -1.24
C LEU A 84 4.13 -18.66 -2.56
N ALA A 85 3.43 -18.89 -3.66
CA ALA A 85 3.83 -18.43 -5.00
C ALA A 85 3.58 -16.92 -5.25
N ALA A 86 2.95 -16.22 -4.30
CA ALA A 86 2.64 -14.81 -4.40
C ALA A 86 3.93 -13.97 -4.58
N PRO A 87 3.91 -12.92 -5.42
CA PRO A 87 5.07 -12.03 -5.59
C PRO A 87 5.43 -11.31 -4.29
N GLY A 88 6.71 -10.97 -4.13
CA GLY A 88 7.21 -10.33 -2.90
C GLY A 88 6.85 -8.85 -2.74
N THR A 89 6.43 -8.19 -3.82
CA THR A 89 6.10 -6.75 -3.84
C THR A 89 4.65 -6.49 -3.43
N VAL A 90 4.44 -5.52 -2.52
CA VAL A 90 3.10 -5.07 -2.09
C VAL A 90 2.41 -4.39 -3.30
N PRO A 91 1.20 -4.82 -3.69
CA PRO A 91 0.57 -4.48 -4.98
C PRO A 91 0.09 -3.02 -5.15
N THR A 92 0.51 -2.06 -4.32
CA THR A 92 0.06 -0.66 -4.42
C THR A 92 1.23 0.33 -4.27
N PRO A 93 2.10 0.46 -5.29
CA PRO A 93 3.14 1.50 -5.28
C PRO A 93 2.56 2.89 -5.07
N GLU A 94 1.32 3.15 -5.49
CA GLU A 94 0.58 4.39 -5.29
C GLU A 94 0.36 4.69 -3.80
N LEU A 95 -0.05 3.69 -3.00
CA LEU A 95 -0.27 3.90 -1.56
C LEU A 95 1.03 3.97 -0.76
N ARG A 96 2.09 3.29 -1.22
CA ARG A 96 3.42 3.45 -0.62
C ARG A 96 3.94 4.86 -0.84
N GLU A 97 3.90 5.34 -2.08
CA GLU A 97 4.24 6.73 -2.42
C GLU A 97 3.42 7.71 -1.60
N TYR A 98 2.11 7.48 -1.50
CA TYR A 98 1.21 8.33 -0.74
C TYR A 98 1.50 8.34 0.77
N ARG A 99 1.85 7.18 1.35
CA ARG A 99 2.32 7.07 2.74
C ARG A 99 3.61 7.84 2.94
N ASP A 100 4.58 7.66 2.06
CA ASP A 100 5.88 8.32 2.17
C ASP A 100 5.70 9.83 2.10
N ALA A 101 4.85 10.33 1.19
CA ALA A 101 4.48 11.73 1.12
C ALA A 101 3.73 12.22 2.38
N PHE A 102 2.87 11.38 2.96
CA PHE A 102 2.19 11.69 4.23
C PHE A 102 3.17 11.80 5.39
N VAL A 103 4.05 10.82 5.55
CA VAL A 103 5.07 10.81 6.61
C VAL A 103 6.01 11.99 6.43
N GLU A 104 6.40 12.30 5.20
CA GLU A 104 7.26 13.45 4.90
C GLU A 104 6.61 14.77 5.28
N ARG A 105 5.31 14.95 5.01
CA ARG A 105 4.61 16.21 5.28
C ARG A 105 4.12 16.34 6.73
N TYR A 106 3.65 15.25 7.32
CA TYR A 106 2.89 15.28 8.58
C TYR A 106 3.52 14.46 9.71
N GLY A 107 4.53 13.65 9.42
CA GLY A 107 5.15 12.72 10.38
C GLY A 107 4.29 11.49 10.69
N THR A 108 4.77 10.67 11.61
CA THR A 108 4.14 9.40 12.04
C THR A 108 3.29 9.52 13.32
N ASP A 109 3.39 10.64 14.02
CA ASP A 109 2.76 10.84 15.34
C ASP A 109 1.55 11.78 15.29
N ARG A 110 0.99 11.99 14.10
CA ARG A 110 -0.16 12.87 13.86
C ARG A 110 -1.25 12.18 13.07
N ALA A 111 -2.48 12.53 13.42
CA ALA A 111 -3.65 12.30 12.58
C ALA A 111 -4.10 13.65 11.99
N VAL A 112 -4.33 13.69 10.69
CA VAL A 112 -4.72 14.88 9.93
C VAL A 112 -6.12 14.65 9.37
N PRO A 113 -7.07 15.61 9.49
CA PRO A 113 -8.43 15.43 8.97
C PRO A 113 -8.43 14.93 7.52
N LEU A 114 -9.25 13.93 7.22
CA LEU A 114 -9.22 13.24 5.93
C LEU A 114 -9.47 14.20 4.75
N ALA A 115 -10.37 15.18 4.97
CA ALA A 115 -10.66 16.21 3.98
C ALA A 115 -9.43 17.08 3.67
N ASP A 116 -8.64 17.45 4.69
CA ASP A 116 -7.45 18.28 4.51
C ASP A 116 -6.35 17.51 3.78
N VAL A 117 -6.20 16.20 4.05
CA VAL A 117 -5.20 15.36 3.38
C VAL A 117 -5.53 15.19 1.89
N LEU A 118 -6.81 14.97 1.57
CA LEU A 118 -7.30 14.75 0.21
C LEU A 118 -7.45 16.04 -0.60
N ASP A 119 -7.36 17.21 0.03
CA ASP A 119 -7.36 18.49 -0.65
C ASP A 119 -6.00 18.70 -1.37
N PRO A 120 -5.99 18.99 -2.69
CA PRO A 120 -4.75 19.16 -3.44
C PRO A 120 -4.02 20.49 -3.16
N HIS A 121 -4.69 21.48 -2.55
CA HIS A 121 -4.10 22.78 -2.24
C HIS A 121 -3.51 22.82 -0.83
N THR A 122 -4.25 22.29 0.15
CA THR A 122 -3.84 22.33 1.57
C THR A 122 -3.15 21.03 2.01
N GLY A 123 -3.36 19.92 1.31
CA GLY A 123 -2.77 18.63 1.61
C GLY A 123 -2.05 17.99 0.43
N LEU A 124 -2.21 16.67 0.31
CA LEU A 124 -1.50 15.85 -0.66
C LEU A 124 -2.28 15.64 -1.96
N GLY A 125 -3.58 15.96 -1.96
CA GLY A 125 -4.52 15.51 -2.99
C GLY A 125 -4.79 14.01 -2.92
N PRO A 126 -5.56 13.42 -3.86
CA PRO A 126 -5.74 11.98 -3.95
C PRO A 126 -4.44 11.23 -4.29
N PRO A 127 -4.29 9.95 -3.89
CA PRO A 127 -3.15 9.11 -4.32
C PRO A 127 -3.03 9.02 -5.85
N ALA A 128 -1.83 8.76 -6.34
CA ALA A 128 -1.58 8.60 -7.78
C ALA A 128 -2.49 7.53 -8.41
N GLY A 129 -2.93 7.75 -9.65
CA GLY A 129 -3.81 6.81 -10.37
C GLY A 129 -5.25 6.75 -9.85
N TYR A 130 -5.66 7.70 -9.00
CA TYR A 130 -7.07 7.90 -8.63
C TYR A 130 -7.71 8.90 -9.60
N ASP A 131 -8.94 8.63 -10.05
CA ASP A 131 -9.58 9.38 -11.15
C ASP A 131 -10.77 10.26 -10.73
N HIS A 132 -11.25 10.15 -9.48
CA HIS A 132 -12.52 10.78 -9.04
C HIS A 132 -12.46 11.47 -7.66
N PRO A 133 -11.84 12.66 -7.54
CA PRO A 133 -11.24 13.46 -8.61
C PRO A 133 -9.88 12.92 -9.06
N ARG A 134 -9.46 13.31 -10.26
CA ARG A 134 -8.18 12.89 -10.83
C ARG A 134 -7.03 13.41 -9.98
N SER A 135 -6.12 12.51 -9.61
CA SER A 135 -4.87 12.85 -8.95
C SER A 135 -3.89 13.48 -9.92
N GLU A 136 -3.20 14.52 -9.46
CA GLU A 136 -2.04 15.11 -10.13
C GLU A 136 -0.73 14.45 -9.69
N ARG A 137 -0.78 13.51 -8.74
CA ARG A 137 0.39 12.76 -8.28
C ARG A 137 0.77 11.70 -9.31
N SER A 138 2.07 11.50 -9.45
CA SER A 138 2.66 10.41 -10.23
C SER A 138 3.36 9.46 -9.27
N THR A 139 3.20 8.16 -9.47
CA THR A 139 4.14 7.19 -8.94
C THR A 139 5.43 7.27 -9.76
N ALA A 140 6.57 7.13 -9.10
CA ALA A 140 7.78 6.73 -9.80
C ALA A 140 7.53 5.35 -10.44
N GLY A 141 8.17 5.08 -11.57
CA GLY A 141 8.11 3.75 -12.18
C GLY A 141 8.49 2.65 -11.17
N PRO A 142 8.10 1.38 -11.41
CA PRO A 142 8.47 0.29 -10.54
C PRO A 142 10.00 0.31 -10.32
N GLY A 143 10.42 0.40 -9.05
CA GLY A 143 11.83 0.36 -8.69
C GLY A 143 12.50 -0.92 -9.20
N GLU A 144 13.84 -0.97 -9.14
CA GLU A 144 14.56 -2.18 -9.55
C GLU A 144 14.03 -3.40 -8.79
N PRO A 145 13.65 -4.48 -9.50
CA PRO A 145 13.20 -5.70 -8.85
C PRO A 145 14.30 -6.22 -7.91
N SER A 146 13.92 -6.81 -6.78
CA SER A 146 14.91 -7.48 -5.94
C SER A 146 15.56 -8.65 -6.70
N GLU A 147 16.74 -9.10 -6.28
CA GLU A 147 17.35 -10.33 -6.84
C GLU A 147 16.41 -11.52 -6.75
N ARG A 148 15.61 -11.60 -5.68
CA ARG A 148 14.59 -12.64 -5.50
C ARG A 148 13.45 -12.50 -6.51
N ASP A 149 12.96 -11.28 -6.76
CA ASP A 149 11.92 -11.06 -7.77
C ASP A 149 12.43 -11.39 -9.18
N ARG A 150 13.70 -11.10 -9.47
CA ARG A 150 14.35 -11.53 -10.72
C ARG A 150 14.36 -13.06 -10.83
N ALA A 151 14.91 -13.76 -9.84
CA ALA A 151 14.98 -15.22 -9.83
C ALA A 151 13.60 -15.88 -9.97
N ARG A 152 12.57 -15.34 -9.31
CA ARG A 152 11.18 -15.79 -9.44
C ARG A 152 10.66 -15.62 -10.87
N ASN A 153 10.87 -14.44 -11.47
CA ASN A 153 10.42 -14.16 -12.83
C ASN A 153 11.15 -15.04 -13.86
N ASP A 154 12.45 -15.27 -13.66
CA ASP A 154 13.25 -16.16 -14.51
C ASP A 154 12.73 -17.60 -14.42
N PHE A 155 12.38 -18.07 -13.21
CA PHE A 155 11.79 -19.40 -13.05
C PHE A 155 10.39 -19.52 -13.68
N LEU A 156 9.53 -18.50 -13.57
CA LEU A 156 8.24 -18.50 -14.28
C LEU A 156 8.43 -18.52 -15.80
N ALA A 157 9.44 -17.82 -16.32
CA ALA A 157 9.79 -17.87 -17.74
C ALA A 157 10.29 -19.27 -18.16
N GLU A 158 11.15 -19.89 -17.35
CA GLU A 158 11.64 -21.26 -17.55
C GLU A 158 10.47 -22.25 -17.64
N LEU A 159 9.53 -22.21 -16.69
CA LEU A 159 8.34 -23.08 -16.68
C LEU A 159 7.49 -22.91 -17.94
N ALA A 160 7.16 -21.65 -18.29
CA ALA A 160 6.33 -21.37 -19.45
C ALA A 160 7.00 -21.79 -20.76
N LEU A 161 8.28 -21.45 -20.95
CA LEU A 161 9.01 -21.74 -22.19
C LEU A 161 9.30 -23.23 -22.37
N THR A 162 9.56 -23.95 -21.28
CA THR A 162 9.78 -25.40 -21.33
C THR A 162 8.52 -26.13 -21.79
N ALA A 163 7.36 -25.79 -21.22
CA ALA A 163 6.08 -26.35 -21.63
C ALA A 163 5.79 -26.05 -23.12
N ILE A 164 5.98 -24.79 -23.54
CA ILE A 164 5.82 -24.38 -24.94
C ILE A 164 6.75 -25.17 -25.87
N ALA A 165 8.02 -25.34 -25.51
CA ALA A 165 9.01 -26.03 -26.33
C ALA A 165 8.74 -27.53 -26.48
N SER A 166 8.22 -28.16 -25.42
CA SER A 166 7.80 -29.57 -25.43
C SER A 166 6.46 -29.81 -26.12
N GLY A 167 5.68 -28.74 -26.39
CA GLY A 167 4.31 -28.85 -26.88
C GLY A 167 3.29 -29.22 -25.79
N ASP A 168 3.72 -29.21 -24.53
CA ASP A 168 2.89 -29.49 -23.36
C ASP A 168 2.01 -28.27 -23.05
N ARG A 169 0.73 -28.53 -22.76
CA ARG A 169 -0.21 -27.49 -22.32
C ARG A 169 -0.25 -27.34 -20.81
N GLU A 170 0.55 -28.09 -20.06
CA GLU A 170 0.45 -28.18 -18.62
C GLU A 170 1.82 -28.21 -17.94
N VAL A 171 1.90 -27.53 -16.80
CA VAL A 171 3.00 -27.57 -15.85
C VAL A 171 2.44 -28.04 -14.52
N GLU A 172 2.99 -29.14 -14.00
CA GLU A 172 2.71 -29.60 -12.64
C GLU A 172 3.74 -29.01 -11.68
N LEU A 173 3.26 -28.34 -10.64
CA LEU A 173 4.09 -27.81 -9.56
C LEU A 173 4.21 -28.84 -8.45
N ASP A 174 5.42 -28.96 -7.92
CA ASP A 174 5.72 -29.66 -6.68
C ASP A 174 6.14 -28.66 -5.58
N ASP A 175 6.39 -29.18 -4.38
CA ASP A 175 6.82 -28.35 -3.24
C ASP A 175 8.16 -27.64 -3.52
N ALA A 176 9.06 -28.25 -4.30
CA ALA A 176 10.35 -27.66 -4.66
C ALA A 176 10.17 -26.45 -5.60
N ALA A 177 9.25 -26.53 -6.56
CA ALA A 177 8.87 -25.42 -7.42
C ALA A 177 8.22 -24.29 -6.61
N LEU A 178 7.34 -24.61 -5.66
CA LEU A 178 6.75 -23.60 -4.76
C LEU A 178 7.81 -22.91 -3.90
N ASP A 179 8.83 -23.63 -3.43
CA ASP A 179 9.94 -23.04 -2.69
C ASP A 179 10.81 -22.10 -3.54
N ARG A 180 11.01 -22.41 -4.82
CA ARG A 180 11.66 -21.48 -5.77
C ARG A 180 10.81 -20.24 -6.07
N LEU A 181 9.48 -20.37 -6.06
CA LEU A 181 8.54 -19.26 -6.27
C LEU A 181 8.31 -18.43 -5.00
N ARG A 182 8.72 -18.94 -3.84
CA ARG A 182 8.41 -18.37 -2.53
C ARG A 182 8.88 -16.91 -2.42
N GLY A 183 7.93 -16.01 -2.16
CA GLY A 183 8.20 -14.60 -1.90
C GLY A 183 9.05 -14.34 -0.64
N SER A 184 9.40 -13.07 -0.35
CA SER A 184 9.97 -12.71 0.97
C SER A 184 8.98 -13.07 2.10
N GLY A 185 9.46 -13.48 3.27
CA GLY A 185 8.67 -14.13 4.34
C GLY A 185 7.64 -13.25 5.06
N ALA A 186 6.76 -12.55 4.32
CA ALA A 186 5.61 -11.89 4.90
C ALA A 186 4.61 -12.90 5.45
N PRO A 187 3.84 -12.52 6.48
CA PRO A 187 2.79 -13.37 6.99
C PRO A 187 1.73 -13.65 5.92
N PRO A 188 1.12 -14.85 5.93
CA PRO A 188 0.00 -15.16 5.05
C PRO A 188 -1.17 -14.18 5.28
N PRO A 189 -2.05 -14.00 4.28
CA PRO A 189 -3.23 -13.15 4.45
C PRO A 189 -4.13 -13.68 5.58
N ALA A 190 -4.78 -12.75 6.29
CA ALA A 190 -5.69 -13.08 7.41
C ALA A 190 -6.95 -13.84 6.96
N ALA A 191 -7.26 -13.82 5.67
CA ALA A 191 -8.31 -14.62 5.03
C ALA A 191 -8.16 -14.55 3.51
N LEU A 192 -8.87 -15.44 2.81
CA LEU A 192 -9.06 -15.39 1.36
C LEU A 192 -10.37 -16.07 0.97
N GLU A 193 -10.90 -15.73 -0.19
CA GLU A 193 -12.02 -16.37 -0.86
C GLU A 193 -11.52 -16.88 -2.20
N LEU A 194 -11.55 -18.20 -2.38
CA LEU A 194 -11.31 -18.82 -3.67
C LEU A 194 -12.61 -18.88 -4.46
N CYS A 195 -12.50 -18.67 -5.76
CA CYS A 195 -13.57 -18.90 -6.73
C CYS A 195 -13.12 -20.04 -7.63
N ALA A 196 -13.84 -21.17 -7.61
CA ALA A 196 -13.38 -22.39 -8.27
C ALA A 196 -14.53 -23.20 -8.86
N HIS A 197 -14.32 -23.78 -10.04
CA HIS A 197 -15.17 -24.84 -10.55
C HIS A 197 -14.75 -26.17 -9.92
N LEU A 198 -15.72 -26.91 -9.37
CA LEU A 198 -15.52 -28.33 -9.07
C LEU A 198 -15.82 -29.12 -10.34
N THR A 199 -14.95 -30.06 -10.68
CA THR A 199 -15.08 -30.88 -11.90
C THR A 199 -14.84 -32.33 -11.54
N ALA A 200 -15.71 -33.22 -12.02
CA ALA A 200 -15.54 -34.66 -11.94
C ALA A 200 -16.43 -35.34 -12.97
N PRO A 201 -16.08 -36.56 -13.44
CA PRO A 201 -16.86 -37.25 -14.48
C PRO A 201 -18.26 -37.64 -14.01
N SER A 202 -18.42 -37.87 -12.71
CA SER A 202 -19.69 -38.23 -12.08
C SER A 202 -19.65 -37.93 -10.58
N ARG A 203 -20.82 -37.91 -9.94
CA ARG A 203 -20.92 -37.85 -8.48
C ARG A 203 -20.14 -38.98 -7.80
N ARG A 204 -20.17 -40.20 -8.35
CA ARG A 204 -19.42 -41.34 -7.83
C ARG A 204 -17.91 -41.12 -7.88
N SER A 205 -17.41 -40.56 -8.99
CA SER A 205 -15.98 -40.23 -9.15
C SER A 205 -15.53 -39.19 -8.12
N LEU A 206 -16.38 -38.21 -7.82
CA LEU A 206 -16.13 -37.23 -6.76
C LEU A 206 -15.98 -37.92 -5.39
N GLU A 207 -16.90 -38.82 -5.03
CA GLU A 207 -16.89 -39.60 -3.78
C GLU A 207 -15.64 -40.51 -3.67
N GLU A 208 -15.14 -41.01 -4.81
CA GLU A 208 -13.91 -41.81 -4.92
C GLU A 208 -12.63 -40.92 -4.92
N GLY A 209 -12.77 -39.60 -4.91
CA GLY A 209 -11.66 -38.63 -4.88
C GLY A 209 -11.06 -38.30 -6.26
N ASP A 210 -11.70 -38.71 -7.36
CA ASP A 210 -11.34 -38.36 -8.73
C ASP A 210 -12.06 -37.08 -9.18
N PHE A 211 -11.58 -35.96 -8.65
CA PHE A 211 -12.07 -34.62 -8.98
C PHE A 211 -10.91 -33.65 -9.23
N ALA A 212 -11.23 -32.49 -9.78
CA ALA A 212 -10.33 -31.35 -9.82
C ALA A 212 -11.04 -30.05 -9.44
N LEU A 213 -10.30 -29.16 -8.76
CA LEU A 213 -10.68 -27.76 -8.59
C LEU A 213 -10.03 -26.93 -9.69
N VAL A 214 -10.80 -26.16 -10.44
CA VAL A 214 -10.27 -25.23 -11.44
C VAL A 214 -10.51 -23.81 -10.95
N LEU A 215 -9.44 -23.15 -10.51
CA LEU A 215 -9.55 -21.80 -9.97
C LEU A 215 -9.84 -20.80 -11.08
N SER A 216 -10.68 -19.82 -10.77
CA SER A 216 -10.88 -18.67 -11.64
C SER A 216 -9.57 -17.90 -11.80
N PRO A 217 -9.11 -17.63 -13.03
CA PRO A 217 -7.86 -16.91 -13.24
C PRO A 217 -7.96 -15.40 -13.01
N SER A 218 -9.14 -14.89 -12.64
CA SER A 218 -9.37 -13.46 -12.41
C SER A 218 -10.29 -13.13 -11.23
N THR A 219 -11.02 -14.11 -10.69
CA THR A 219 -12.00 -13.91 -9.63
C THR A 219 -11.52 -14.53 -8.33
N GLY A 220 -11.40 -13.69 -7.30
CA GLY A 220 -10.99 -14.07 -5.95
C GLY A 220 -11.02 -12.83 -5.07
N SER A 221 -10.95 -13.02 -3.76
CA SER A 221 -10.95 -11.89 -2.81
C SER A 221 -10.12 -12.21 -1.57
N PRO A 222 -9.45 -11.23 -0.94
CA PRO A 222 -8.88 -11.41 0.39
C PRO A 222 -9.82 -11.06 1.54
N ALA A 223 -11.03 -10.64 1.22
CA ALA A 223 -12.03 -10.21 2.18
C ALA A 223 -13.25 -11.14 2.08
N PRO A 224 -13.41 -12.10 3.02
CA PRO A 224 -14.61 -12.88 3.16
C PRO A 224 -15.88 -12.03 3.18
N GLY A 225 -16.87 -12.48 2.42
CA GLY A 225 -18.10 -11.78 2.08
C GLY A 225 -18.02 -10.96 0.79
N ALA A 226 -16.87 -10.73 0.15
CA ALA A 226 -16.84 -9.86 -1.03
C ALA A 226 -17.62 -10.46 -2.21
N LEU A 227 -17.35 -11.74 -2.51
CA LEU A 227 -17.96 -12.46 -3.64
C LEU A 227 -19.44 -12.76 -3.43
N PHE A 228 -19.87 -13.06 -2.21
CA PHE A 228 -21.23 -13.51 -1.90
C PHE A 228 -22.06 -12.56 -1.04
N GLY A 229 -21.47 -11.49 -0.50
CA GLY A 229 -22.12 -10.59 0.46
C GLY A 229 -23.34 -9.87 -0.10
N ARG A 230 -23.34 -9.53 -1.40
CA ARG A 230 -24.54 -8.96 -2.06
C ARG A 230 -25.72 -9.93 -2.07
N PHE A 231 -25.46 -11.24 -2.01
CA PHE A 231 -26.47 -12.29 -2.00
C PHE A 231 -26.82 -12.78 -0.60
N ALA A 232 -26.19 -12.22 0.45
CA ALA A 232 -26.37 -12.72 1.82
C ALA A 232 -27.85 -12.75 2.22
N TYR A 233 -28.67 -11.80 1.74
CA TYR A 233 -30.11 -11.76 2.03
C TYR A 233 -30.93 -12.93 1.44
N LEU A 234 -30.36 -13.70 0.50
CA LEU A 234 -30.97 -14.91 -0.07
C LEU A 234 -30.57 -16.19 0.69
N LEU A 235 -29.54 -16.12 1.55
CA LEU A 235 -29.04 -17.26 2.30
C LEU A 235 -29.86 -17.46 3.59
N ASP A 236 -30.03 -18.71 3.98
CA ASP A 236 -30.81 -19.05 5.19
C ASP A 236 -30.09 -18.58 6.47
N ASP A 237 -28.76 -18.57 6.49
CA ASP A 237 -27.94 -18.12 7.62
C ASP A 237 -27.06 -16.90 7.27
N VAL A 238 -27.69 -15.73 7.29
CA VAL A 238 -27.02 -14.42 7.10
C VAL A 238 -25.98 -14.17 8.20
N GLU A 239 -26.19 -14.70 9.40
CA GLU A 239 -25.34 -14.41 10.56
C GLU A 239 -24.01 -15.15 10.48
N ALA A 240 -24.00 -16.39 9.97
CA ALA A 240 -22.77 -17.12 9.67
C ALA A 240 -21.87 -16.35 8.69
N VAL A 241 -22.47 -15.73 7.67
CA VAL A 241 -21.75 -14.85 6.73
C VAL A 241 -21.18 -13.62 7.44
N GLY A 242 -22.01 -12.97 8.27
CA GLY A 242 -21.59 -11.81 9.06
C GLY A 242 -20.43 -12.15 10.00
N GLU A 243 -20.49 -13.29 10.66
CA GLU A 243 -19.45 -13.76 11.59
C GLU A 243 -18.13 -14.03 10.89
N LEU A 244 -18.17 -14.69 9.73
CA LEU A 244 -16.99 -14.91 8.90
C LEU A 244 -16.33 -13.59 8.46
N ALA A 245 -17.14 -12.62 8.01
CA ALA A 245 -16.65 -11.30 7.61
C ALA A 245 -16.05 -10.53 8.80
N ARG A 246 -16.71 -10.56 9.97
CA ARG A 246 -16.24 -9.90 11.20
C ARG A 246 -14.95 -10.52 11.72
N ARG A 247 -14.86 -11.85 11.74
CA ARG A 247 -13.65 -12.58 12.17
C ARG A 247 -12.45 -12.24 11.29
N SER A 248 -12.61 -12.31 9.97
CA SER A 248 -11.54 -11.90 9.04
C SER A 248 -11.12 -10.44 9.26
N ALA A 249 -12.08 -9.54 9.48
CA ALA A 249 -11.78 -8.14 9.72
C ALA A 249 -10.98 -7.92 11.01
N ALA A 250 -11.37 -8.58 12.09
CA ALA A 250 -10.66 -8.55 13.36
C ALA A 250 -9.24 -9.14 13.26
N ASP A 251 -9.07 -10.25 12.54
CA ASP A 251 -7.75 -10.91 12.39
C ASP A 251 -6.78 -10.07 11.53
N SER A 252 -7.31 -9.29 10.58
CA SER A 252 -6.51 -8.39 9.73
C SER A 252 -6.17 -7.04 10.37
N ALA A 253 -6.84 -6.66 11.47
CA ALA A 253 -6.71 -5.34 12.08
C ALA A 253 -5.79 -5.35 13.31
N ARG A 254 -5.34 -4.15 13.72
CA ARG A 254 -4.67 -3.98 15.02
C ARG A 254 -5.64 -4.25 16.17
N ASP A 255 -5.08 -4.70 17.28
CA ASP A 255 -5.89 -5.02 18.46
C ASP A 255 -6.51 -3.74 19.03
N GLY A 256 -7.84 -3.72 19.17
CA GLY A 256 -8.62 -2.54 19.61
C GLY A 256 -9.06 -1.58 18.50
N ALA A 257 -8.76 -1.86 17.22
CA ALA A 257 -9.28 -1.08 16.10
C ALA A 257 -10.80 -1.29 15.91
N LEU A 258 -11.55 -0.19 15.75
CA LEU A 258 -12.99 -0.20 15.58
C LEU A 258 -13.35 -0.66 14.16
N GLN A 259 -14.08 -1.77 14.04
CA GLN A 259 -14.54 -2.26 12.74
C GLN A 259 -15.83 -1.54 12.34
N ALA A 260 -15.86 -0.93 11.16
CA ALA A 260 -17.01 -0.16 10.70
C ALA A 260 -17.41 -0.49 9.25
N HIS A 261 -18.71 -0.56 8.98
CA HIS A 261 -19.22 -0.73 7.62
C HIS A 261 -19.08 0.57 6.83
N LEU A 262 -18.51 0.49 5.62
CA LEU A 262 -18.34 1.65 4.75
C LEU A 262 -19.53 1.79 3.79
N ASP A 263 -20.35 2.81 4.04
CA ASP A 263 -21.44 3.24 3.17
C ASP A 263 -20.96 4.32 2.21
N PHE A 264 -21.32 4.17 0.94
CA PHE A 264 -21.02 5.17 -0.07
C PHE A 264 -21.97 5.07 -1.25
N LEU A 265 -22.04 6.14 -2.04
CA LEU A 265 -22.69 6.14 -3.34
C LEU A 265 -21.63 5.92 -4.44
N PRO A 266 -21.72 4.84 -5.23
CA PRO A 266 -20.84 4.64 -6.39
C PRO A 266 -21.06 5.70 -7.47
N LEU A 267 -20.13 5.78 -8.42
CA LEU A 267 -20.15 6.80 -9.48
C LEU A 267 -21.26 6.59 -10.52
N SER A 268 -21.80 5.37 -10.64
CA SER A 268 -22.87 5.03 -11.59
C SER A 268 -23.99 4.21 -10.93
N GLY A 269 -25.21 4.31 -11.48
CA GLY A 269 -26.35 3.52 -11.01
C GLY A 269 -26.13 2.00 -11.14
N ARG A 270 -25.46 1.55 -12.20
CA ARG A 270 -25.09 0.13 -12.37
C ARG A 270 -24.14 -0.36 -11.28
N ASP A 271 -23.28 0.51 -10.75
CA ASP A 271 -22.36 0.16 -9.67
C ASP A 271 -23.04 0.09 -8.30
N ALA A 272 -24.12 0.85 -8.10
CA ALA A 272 -24.95 0.74 -6.91
C ALA A 272 -25.48 -0.69 -6.74
N ASN A 273 -25.88 -1.36 -7.83
CA ASN A 273 -26.37 -2.74 -7.82
C ASN A 273 -25.34 -3.77 -7.32
N VAL A 274 -24.04 -3.47 -7.42
CA VAL A 274 -22.94 -4.32 -6.92
C VAL A 274 -22.52 -3.90 -5.50
N ALA A 275 -22.60 -2.60 -5.19
CA ALA A 275 -22.23 -2.05 -3.89
C ALA A 275 -23.27 -2.30 -2.79
N ARG A 276 -24.51 -2.62 -3.16
CA ARG A 276 -25.61 -2.90 -2.21
C ARG A 276 -25.35 -4.20 -1.46
N VAL A 277 -24.73 -4.07 -0.29
CA VAL A 277 -24.40 -5.17 0.61
C VAL A 277 -24.99 -4.88 1.98
N ARG A 278 -25.44 -5.92 2.68
CA ARG A 278 -25.93 -5.80 4.05
C ARG A 278 -24.77 -5.38 4.98
N ALA A 279 -25.06 -4.53 5.96
CA ALA A 279 -24.10 -4.20 6.99
C ALA A 279 -23.93 -5.35 7.99
N PHE A 280 -22.69 -5.78 8.23
CA PHE A 280 -22.34 -6.80 9.23
C PHE A 280 -21.80 -6.20 10.54
N TRP A 281 -21.66 -4.88 10.60
CA TRP A 281 -21.16 -4.12 11.75
C TRP A 281 -22.19 -3.04 12.15
N SER A 282 -22.25 -2.74 13.45
CA SER A 282 -23.09 -1.66 14.00
C SER A 282 -22.53 -0.28 13.68
N GLU A 283 -21.22 -0.13 13.76
CA GLU A 283 -20.50 1.10 13.43
C GLU A 283 -20.49 1.31 11.93
N ARG A 284 -20.70 2.56 11.50
CA ARG A 284 -20.80 2.93 10.09
C ARG A 284 -19.91 4.12 9.77
N VAL A 285 -19.35 4.12 8.57
CA VAL A 285 -18.65 5.24 7.95
C VAL A 285 -19.40 5.58 6.68
N ALA A 286 -20.05 6.74 6.63
CA ALA A 286 -20.85 7.20 5.49
C ALA A 286 -20.13 8.29 4.72
N VAL A 287 -19.80 8.02 3.46
CA VAL A 287 -19.07 8.94 2.58
C VAL A 287 -19.85 9.17 1.29
N GLY A 288 -20.30 10.40 1.07
CA GLY A 288 -21.02 10.77 -0.16
C GLY A 288 -22.42 10.15 -0.30
N CYS A 289 -23.01 9.67 0.80
CA CYS A 289 -24.35 9.10 0.84
C CYS A 289 -25.15 9.65 2.03
N PHE A 290 -26.48 9.50 1.99
CA PHE A 290 -27.33 9.80 3.14
C PHE A 290 -27.13 8.77 4.23
N ALA A 291 -27.06 9.23 5.48
CA ALA A 291 -26.99 8.38 6.67
C ALA A 291 -27.64 9.09 7.86
N ASP A 292 -28.08 8.33 8.86
CA ASP A 292 -28.60 8.88 10.11
C ASP A 292 -27.45 9.40 10.98
N ARG A 293 -27.15 10.69 10.82
CA ARG A 293 -26.07 11.39 11.55
C ARG A 293 -26.41 11.67 13.01
N ALA A 294 -27.65 11.43 13.46
CA ALA A 294 -28.01 11.54 14.88
C ALA A 294 -27.53 10.33 15.69
N SER A 295 -27.28 9.19 15.04
CA SER A 295 -26.72 8.01 15.68
C SER A 295 -25.23 8.18 15.95
N PRO A 296 -24.74 7.94 17.19
CA PRO A 296 -23.32 8.02 17.52
C PRO A 296 -22.47 6.93 16.85
N ALA A 297 -23.11 5.88 16.31
CA ALA A 297 -22.43 4.81 15.57
C ALA A 297 -22.06 5.22 14.13
N VAL A 298 -22.56 6.37 13.64
CA VAL A 298 -22.40 6.80 12.24
C VAL A 298 -21.41 7.96 12.14
N ARG A 299 -20.27 7.68 11.51
CA ARG A 299 -19.22 8.66 11.20
C ARG A 299 -19.31 9.11 9.76
N GLY A 300 -19.07 10.38 9.51
CA GLY A 300 -19.03 10.99 8.19
C GLY A 300 -17.61 11.44 7.89
N MET A 301 -17.36 11.92 6.68
CA MET A 301 -16.01 12.33 6.27
C MET A 301 -15.34 13.34 7.22
N GLY A 302 -16.10 14.25 7.82
CA GLY A 302 -15.58 15.25 8.78
C GLY A 302 -15.18 14.68 10.15
N ASP A 303 -15.60 13.45 10.46
CA ASP A 303 -15.26 12.77 11.72
C ASP A 303 -14.02 11.87 11.56
N LEU A 304 -13.37 11.89 10.39
CA LEU A 304 -12.27 11.01 10.04
C LEU A 304 -10.96 11.78 9.91
N ALA A 305 -9.88 11.17 10.38
CA ALA A 305 -8.53 11.63 10.16
C ALA A 305 -7.64 10.48 9.68
N LEU A 306 -6.63 10.80 8.86
CA LEU A 306 -5.63 9.87 8.37
C LEU A 306 -4.37 9.99 9.22
N ALA A 307 -3.74 8.86 9.54
CA ALA A 307 -2.46 8.79 10.22
C ALA A 307 -1.54 7.77 9.52
N ALA A 308 -0.24 7.83 9.81
CA ALA A 308 0.76 6.91 9.28
C ALA A 308 1.65 6.37 10.37
N ASP A 309 2.19 5.18 10.17
CA ASP A 309 3.43 4.72 10.80
C ASP A 309 4.44 4.34 9.71
N LEU A 310 5.56 3.72 10.11
CA LEU A 310 6.61 3.31 9.17
C LEU A 310 6.11 2.27 8.14
N ASP A 311 5.07 1.52 8.48
CA ASP A 311 4.59 0.40 7.68
C ASP A 311 3.38 0.81 6.82
N ARG A 312 2.39 1.49 7.41
CA ARG A 312 1.10 1.74 6.75
C ARG A 312 0.46 3.10 7.09
N LEU A 313 -0.48 3.49 6.23
CA LEU A 313 -1.52 4.47 6.53
C LEU A 313 -2.70 3.78 7.23
N TYR A 314 -3.37 4.49 8.12
CA TYR A 314 -4.58 4.00 8.78
C TYR A 314 -5.52 5.16 9.13
N LEU A 315 -6.79 4.83 9.29
CA LEU A 315 -7.86 5.78 9.60
C LEU A 315 -8.06 5.85 11.11
N VAL A 316 -8.35 7.04 11.63
CA VAL A 316 -8.77 7.22 13.02
C VAL A 316 -10.04 8.07 13.10
N ASP A 317 -10.81 7.84 14.15
CA ASP A 317 -11.88 8.72 14.59
C ASP A 317 -11.29 10.04 15.06
N ALA A 318 -11.74 11.15 14.49
CA ALA A 318 -11.17 12.46 14.79
C ALA A 318 -11.47 12.93 16.23
N SER A 319 -12.56 12.47 16.84
CA SER A 319 -12.94 12.87 18.19
C SER A 319 -12.23 12.02 19.25
N THR A 320 -12.09 10.72 19.02
CA THR A 320 -11.55 9.79 20.02
C THR A 320 -10.10 9.40 19.78
N GLY A 321 -9.59 9.62 18.56
CA GLY A 321 -8.28 9.14 18.10
C GLY A 321 -8.19 7.63 17.94
N GLN A 322 -9.30 6.90 18.06
CA GLN A 322 -9.33 5.44 17.93
C GLN A 322 -9.18 5.04 16.46
N GLU A 323 -8.33 4.06 16.17
CA GLU A 323 -8.22 3.49 14.82
C GLU A 323 -9.55 2.90 14.35
N ILE A 324 -9.93 3.20 13.11
CA ILE A 324 -11.09 2.66 12.43
C ILE A 324 -10.61 1.77 11.28
N ASN A 325 -11.12 0.55 11.20
CA ASN A 325 -10.93 -0.36 10.08
C ASN A 325 -12.21 -0.39 9.22
N PRO A 326 -12.31 0.43 8.17
CA PRO A 326 -13.49 0.45 7.30
C PRO A 326 -13.59 -0.83 6.46
N ARG A 327 -14.78 -1.42 6.36
CA ARG A 327 -15.04 -2.67 5.63
C ARG A 327 -16.29 -2.55 4.78
N VAL A 328 -16.21 -3.02 3.53
CA VAL A 328 -17.36 -3.23 2.67
C VAL A 328 -17.14 -4.51 1.85
N PRO A 329 -17.87 -5.61 2.15
CA PRO A 329 -17.68 -6.89 1.48
C PRO A 329 -18.39 -6.88 0.12
N THR A 330 -17.80 -6.19 -0.86
CA THR A 330 -18.32 -6.06 -2.23
C THR A 330 -17.23 -6.35 -3.27
N MET A 331 -17.62 -6.96 -4.39
CA MET A 331 -16.80 -7.10 -5.59
C MET A 331 -16.74 -5.84 -6.48
N LEU A 332 -17.35 -4.72 -6.07
CA LEU A 332 -17.20 -3.49 -6.84
C LEU A 332 -15.72 -3.13 -6.96
N ASP A 333 -15.21 -2.97 -8.18
CA ASP A 333 -13.86 -2.48 -8.42
C ASP A 333 -13.62 -1.15 -7.66
N PRO A 334 -12.62 -1.06 -6.77
CA PRO A 334 -12.31 0.18 -6.04
C PRO A 334 -12.14 1.42 -6.91
N ARG A 335 -11.70 1.27 -8.17
CA ARG A 335 -11.55 2.36 -9.13
C ARG A 335 -12.88 3.00 -9.54
N ARG A 336 -13.99 2.31 -9.34
CA ARG A 336 -15.36 2.80 -9.64
C ARG A 336 -16.02 3.51 -8.46
N ALA A 337 -15.27 3.70 -7.37
CA ALA A 337 -15.68 4.50 -6.22
C ALA A 337 -15.03 5.90 -6.25
N PRO A 338 -15.62 6.89 -5.57
CA PRO A 338 -14.94 8.17 -5.33
C PRO A 338 -13.57 7.98 -4.66
N ALA A 339 -12.62 8.87 -4.92
CA ALA A 339 -11.23 8.78 -4.47
C ALA A 339 -11.12 8.56 -2.94
N ALA A 340 -11.90 9.30 -2.15
CA ALA A 340 -11.94 9.12 -0.70
C ALA A 340 -12.36 7.70 -0.32
N VAL A 341 -13.43 7.18 -0.94
CA VAL A 341 -13.95 5.83 -0.68
C VAL A 341 -12.94 4.78 -1.13
N ARG A 342 -12.32 4.94 -2.30
CA ARG A 342 -11.27 4.06 -2.79
C ARG A 342 -10.11 3.98 -1.80
N LEU A 343 -9.64 5.13 -1.29
CA LEU A 343 -8.59 5.18 -0.26
C LEU A 343 -9.03 4.39 0.97
N LEU A 344 -10.22 4.68 1.52
CA LEU A 344 -10.74 3.97 2.68
C LEU A 344 -10.85 2.45 2.47
N ARG A 345 -11.18 2.00 1.25
CA ARG A 345 -11.25 0.57 0.92
C ARG A 345 -9.87 -0.10 0.80
N GLU A 346 -8.86 0.64 0.38
CA GLU A 346 -7.52 0.09 0.18
C GLU A 346 -6.65 0.14 1.45
N LEU A 347 -6.92 1.07 2.39
CA LEU A 347 -6.18 1.20 3.67
C LEU A 347 -6.10 -0.12 4.48
N PRO A 348 -7.20 -0.88 4.70
CA PRO A 348 -7.14 -2.15 5.44
C PRO A 348 -6.20 -3.20 4.83
N ALA A 349 -6.01 -3.15 3.50
CA ALA A 349 -5.16 -4.08 2.79
C ALA A 349 -3.69 -3.62 2.76
N MET A 350 -3.39 -2.40 3.21
CA MET A 350 -2.03 -1.86 3.21
C MET A 350 -1.14 -2.64 4.18
N GLY A 351 -0.15 -3.34 3.62
CA GLY A 351 0.74 -4.24 4.37
C GLY A 351 0.36 -5.73 4.30
N SER A 352 -0.80 -6.06 3.73
CA SER A 352 -1.21 -7.44 3.43
C SER A 352 -0.77 -7.86 2.02
N ARG A 353 -0.55 -9.16 1.80
CA ARG A 353 -0.18 -9.74 0.49
C ARG A 353 -1.22 -10.72 -0.02
N PRO A 354 -2.40 -10.26 -0.41
CA PRO A 354 -3.41 -11.17 -0.90
C PRO A 354 -3.16 -11.55 -2.36
N SER A 355 -2.63 -12.74 -2.61
CA SER A 355 -2.82 -13.41 -3.91
C SER A 355 -3.90 -14.47 -3.75
N CYS A 356 -5.10 -14.17 -4.24
CA CYS A 356 -6.22 -15.11 -4.29
C CYS A 356 -6.34 -15.80 -5.66
N VAL A 357 -5.47 -15.44 -6.61
CA VAL A 357 -5.36 -16.02 -7.96
C VAL A 357 -3.89 -16.23 -8.32
N TRP A 358 -3.62 -17.12 -9.27
CA TRP A 358 -2.28 -17.33 -9.80
C TRP A 358 -1.81 -16.15 -10.67
N THR A 359 -0.52 -15.79 -10.60
CA THR A 359 0.06 -14.75 -11.46
C THR A 359 1.36 -15.19 -12.12
N TRP A 360 1.33 -15.14 -13.46
CA TRP A 360 2.49 -15.31 -14.33
C TRP A 360 3.42 -14.08 -14.33
N GLY A 361 3.11 -13.00 -13.60
CA GLY A 361 3.96 -11.82 -13.50
C GLY A 361 4.33 -11.24 -14.87
N ARG A 362 5.61 -10.98 -15.11
CA ARG A 362 6.10 -10.34 -16.35
C ARG A 362 5.88 -11.19 -17.60
N VAL A 363 5.82 -12.51 -17.46
CA VAL A 363 5.59 -13.41 -18.61
C VAL A 363 4.12 -13.57 -18.97
N SER A 364 3.21 -12.90 -18.25
CA SER A 364 1.79 -12.79 -18.62
C SER A 364 1.54 -12.16 -20.01
N THR A 365 2.56 -11.60 -20.64
CA THR A 365 2.49 -11.04 -21.99
C THR A 365 2.58 -12.10 -23.10
N LEU A 366 3.07 -13.30 -22.80
CA LEU A 366 3.28 -14.38 -23.77
C LEU A 366 1.99 -14.77 -24.53
N PRO A 367 2.09 -15.15 -25.81
CA PRO A 367 0.94 -15.52 -26.64
C PRO A 367 0.22 -16.78 -26.15
N HIS A 368 0.95 -17.68 -25.50
CA HIS A 368 0.42 -18.87 -24.84
C HIS A 368 1.02 -18.98 -23.43
N LEU A 369 0.21 -19.41 -22.47
CA LEU A 369 0.65 -19.82 -21.15
C LEU A 369 0.06 -21.20 -20.85
N PRO A 370 0.86 -22.15 -20.34
CA PRO A 370 0.36 -23.46 -19.99
C PRO A 370 -0.57 -23.38 -18.77
N ARG A 371 -1.38 -24.42 -18.62
CA ARG A 371 -2.10 -24.74 -17.40
C ARG A 371 -1.11 -24.95 -16.27
N VAL A 372 -1.45 -24.48 -15.07
CA VAL A 372 -0.66 -24.71 -13.85
C VAL A 372 -1.46 -25.59 -12.92
N ARG A 373 -0.91 -26.77 -12.60
CA ARG A 373 -1.52 -27.74 -11.70
C ARG A 373 -0.69 -27.88 -10.42
N PHE A 374 -1.37 -28.00 -9.28
CA PHE A 374 -0.78 -28.40 -8.00
C PHE A 374 -1.74 -29.38 -7.34
N GLY A 375 -1.32 -30.64 -7.18
CA GLY A 375 -2.20 -31.71 -6.71
C GLY A 375 -3.40 -31.90 -7.63
N ARG A 376 -4.62 -31.85 -7.07
CA ARG A 376 -5.87 -31.95 -7.84
C ARG A 376 -6.40 -30.59 -8.28
N THR A 377 -5.66 -29.50 -8.02
CA THR A 377 -6.09 -28.15 -8.34
C THR A 377 -5.38 -27.60 -9.57
N VAL A 378 -6.15 -27.08 -10.52
CA VAL A 378 -5.67 -26.20 -11.58
C VAL A 378 -5.65 -24.77 -11.04
N LEU A 379 -4.47 -24.28 -10.68
CA LEU A 379 -4.26 -22.92 -10.18
C LEU A 379 -4.48 -21.86 -11.26
N ALA A 380 -4.20 -22.21 -12.52
CA ALA A 380 -4.54 -21.41 -13.69
C ALA A 380 -4.81 -22.32 -14.90
N PRO A 381 -5.94 -22.16 -15.62
CA PRO A 381 -6.16 -22.84 -16.90
C PRO A 381 -5.16 -22.33 -17.96
N ALA A 382 -4.91 -23.15 -18.99
CA ALA A 382 -4.10 -22.67 -20.11
C ALA A 382 -4.77 -21.48 -20.80
N ARG A 383 -3.94 -20.57 -21.32
CA ARG A 383 -4.38 -19.28 -21.85
C ARG A 383 -3.74 -18.99 -23.20
N TRP A 384 -4.52 -18.46 -24.13
CA TRP A 384 -4.06 -18.01 -25.44
C TRP A 384 -4.49 -16.58 -25.72
N ARG A 385 -3.54 -15.75 -26.16
CA ARG A 385 -3.82 -14.43 -26.72
C ARG A 385 -4.01 -14.58 -28.23
N LEU A 386 -5.05 -13.95 -28.75
CA LEU A 386 -5.26 -13.89 -30.20
C LEU A 386 -4.37 -12.77 -30.74
N THR A 387 -3.13 -13.12 -31.13
CA THR A 387 -2.10 -12.15 -31.55
C THR A 387 -1.91 -12.05 -33.06
N ASP A 388 -2.58 -12.90 -33.85
CA ASP A 388 -2.47 -12.87 -35.32
C ASP A 388 -3.19 -11.61 -35.87
N PRO A 389 -2.49 -10.68 -36.55
CA PRO A 389 -3.11 -9.47 -37.09
C PRO A 389 -4.25 -9.75 -38.08
N GLY A 390 -4.19 -10.86 -38.83
CA GLY A 390 -5.24 -11.24 -39.77
C GLY A 390 -6.57 -11.56 -39.09
N LEU A 391 -6.56 -11.91 -37.79
CA LEU A 391 -7.81 -12.12 -37.03
C LEU A 391 -8.58 -10.82 -36.77
N PHE A 392 -7.91 -9.66 -36.86
CA PHE A 392 -8.48 -8.33 -36.64
C PHE A 392 -8.76 -7.58 -37.94
N ASP A 393 -8.30 -8.09 -39.08
CA ASP A 393 -8.48 -7.42 -40.37
C ASP A 393 -9.92 -7.58 -40.88
N SER A 394 -10.64 -6.47 -40.88
CA SER A 394 -12.02 -6.40 -41.35
C SER A 394 -12.17 -6.55 -42.87
N ALA A 395 -11.09 -6.34 -43.63
CA ALA A 395 -11.09 -6.40 -45.09
C ALA A 395 -10.96 -7.82 -45.65
N LEU A 396 -10.50 -8.79 -44.84
CA LEU A 396 -10.36 -10.17 -45.27
C LEU A 396 -11.71 -10.82 -45.61
N SER A 397 -11.71 -11.71 -46.61
CA SER A 397 -12.83 -12.61 -46.83
C SER A 397 -13.01 -13.58 -45.65
N ASP A 398 -14.18 -14.20 -45.54
CA ASP A 398 -14.49 -15.18 -44.51
C ASP A 398 -13.51 -16.36 -44.56
N ALA A 399 -13.22 -16.88 -45.76
CA ALA A 399 -12.28 -17.96 -45.97
C ALA A 399 -10.83 -17.60 -45.60
N GLU A 400 -10.40 -16.37 -45.87
CA GLU A 400 -9.08 -15.88 -45.44
C GLU A 400 -8.97 -15.80 -43.93
N TRP A 401 -9.99 -15.22 -43.28
CA TRP A 401 -10.03 -15.11 -41.83
C TRP A 401 -10.05 -16.49 -41.15
N GLU A 402 -10.80 -17.46 -41.68
CA GLU A 402 -10.82 -18.83 -41.17
C GLU A 402 -9.45 -19.51 -41.26
N ARG A 403 -8.68 -19.27 -42.34
CA ARG A 403 -7.30 -19.77 -42.44
C ARG A 403 -6.39 -19.18 -41.37
N HIS A 404 -6.54 -17.90 -41.02
CA HIS A 404 -5.81 -17.30 -39.90
C HIS A 404 -6.21 -17.94 -38.56
N LEU A 405 -7.51 -18.19 -38.35
CA LEU A 405 -7.98 -18.85 -37.13
C LEU A 405 -7.42 -20.27 -37.01
N ASP A 406 -7.53 -21.08 -38.07
CA ASP A 406 -7.04 -22.46 -38.05
C ASP A 406 -5.50 -22.51 -37.95
N GLY A 407 -4.79 -21.56 -38.58
CA GLY A 407 -3.34 -21.40 -38.41
C GLY A 407 -2.93 -21.03 -36.98
N TRP A 408 -3.67 -20.13 -36.32
CA TRP A 408 -3.47 -19.79 -34.91
C TRP A 408 -3.74 -20.98 -33.99
N ARG A 409 -4.84 -21.72 -34.22
CA ARG A 409 -5.19 -22.93 -33.45
C ARG A 409 -4.09 -23.99 -33.57
N ALA A 410 -3.65 -24.28 -34.79
CA ALA A 410 -2.60 -25.26 -35.05
C ALA A 410 -1.26 -24.86 -34.42
N ARG A 411 -0.87 -23.58 -34.51
CA ARG A 411 0.40 -23.07 -33.96
C ARG A 411 0.48 -23.22 -32.44
N TRP A 412 -0.63 -22.97 -31.73
CA TRP A 412 -0.64 -22.93 -30.27
C TRP A 412 -1.38 -24.11 -29.62
N ASN A 413 -1.69 -25.15 -30.40
CA ASN A 413 -2.36 -26.37 -29.95
C ASN A 413 -3.66 -26.07 -29.16
N VAL A 414 -4.46 -25.14 -29.68
CA VAL A 414 -5.71 -24.66 -29.05
C VAL A 414 -6.80 -25.74 -29.18
N PRO A 415 -7.51 -26.08 -28.09
CA PRO A 415 -8.61 -27.05 -28.14
C PRO A 415 -9.78 -26.55 -29.00
N ASP A 416 -10.69 -27.47 -29.33
CA ASP A 416 -11.89 -27.15 -30.10
C ASP A 416 -12.81 -26.20 -29.34
N ARG A 417 -12.89 -26.29 -28.01
CA ARG A 417 -13.70 -25.42 -27.17
C ARG A 417 -12.84 -24.58 -26.26
N VAL A 418 -13.15 -23.28 -26.20
CA VAL A 418 -12.44 -22.32 -25.35
C VAL A 418 -13.41 -21.31 -24.75
N ALA A 419 -13.11 -20.84 -23.55
CA ALA A 419 -13.78 -19.69 -22.95
C ALA A 419 -13.08 -18.40 -23.41
N VAL A 420 -13.78 -17.58 -24.20
CA VAL A 420 -13.25 -16.35 -24.78
C VAL A 420 -13.79 -15.12 -24.06
N GLY A 421 -12.90 -14.21 -23.65
CA GLY A 421 -13.27 -12.96 -23.01
C GLY A 421 -12.25 -12.50 -21.97
N GLY A 422 -12.71 -11.67 -21.03
CA GLY A 422 -11.86 -11.10 -19.98
C GLY A 422 -12.62 -10.93 -18.68
N GLY A 423 -11.93 -11.15 -17.55
CA GLY A 423 -12.56 -11.10 -16.23
C GLY A 423 -13.66 -12.17 -16.09
N ASP A 424 -14.80 -11.74 -15.58
CA ASP A 424 -16.06 -12.50 -15.44
C ASP A 424 -16.91 -12.52 -16.72
N HIS A 425 -16.55 -11.74 -17.75
CA HIS A 425 -17.25 -11.72 -19.03
C HIS A 425 -16.62 -12.69 -20.03
N ARG A 426 -16.94 -13.98 -19.89
CA ARG A 426 -16.47 -15.04 -20.80
C ARG A 426 -17.64 -15.76 -21.46
N VAL A 427 -17.41 -16.19 -22.69
CA VAL A 427 -18.35 -17.00 -23.46
C VAL A 427 -17.62 -18.23 -23.95
N GLU A 428 -18.20 -19.40 -23.77
CA GLU A 428 -17.69 -20.63 -24.37
C GLU A 428 -17.94 -20.62 -25.89
N ILE A 429 -16.88 -20.84 -26.65
CA ILE A 429 -16.88 -20.84 -28.11
C ILE A 429 -16.32 -22.17 -28.59
N ASP A 430 -17.13 -22.93 -29.33
CA ASP A 430 -16.67 -24.05 -30.15
C ASP A 430 -16.07 -23.51 -31.45
N LEU A 431 -14.75 -23.58 -31.56
CA LEU A 431 -13.97 -23.15 -32.71
C LEU A 431 -14.12 -24.07 -33.92
N THR A 432 -14.90 -25.15 -33.85
CA THR A 432 -15.28 -25.97 -35.00
C THR A 432 -16.67 -25.59 -35.54
N ALA A 433 -17.50 -24.94 -34.74
CA ALA A 433 -18.85 -24.54 -35.12
C ALA A 433 -18.86 -23.22 -35.93
N PRO A 434 -19.44 -23.18 -37.14
CA PRO A 434 -19.44 -21.98 -37.98
C PRO A 434 -20.05 -20.73 -37.32
N LEU A 435 -21.17 -20.88 -36.61
CA LEU A 435 -21.83 -19.75 -35.93
C LEU A 435 -20.96 -19.16 -34.81
N HIS A 436 -20.24 -20.00 -34.08
CA HIS A 436 -19.35 -19.59 -33.00
C HIS A 436 -18.12 -18.86 -33.55
N ARG A 437 -17.55 -19.35 -34.66
CA ARG A 437 -16.51 -18.63 -35.44
C ARG A 437 -16.99 -17.24 -35.88
N MET A 438 -18.22 -17.11 -36.37
CA MET A 438 -18.81 -15.83 -36.77
C MET A 438 -18.93 -14.86 -35.57
N VAL A 439 -19.38 -15.34 -34.41
CA VAL A 439 -19.46 -14.55 -33.18
C VAL A 439 -18.07 -14.07 -32.75
N LEU A 440 -17.09 -14.97 -32.71
CA LEU A 440 -15.70 -14.64 -32.39
C LEU A 440 -15.14 -13.55 -33.32
N ARG A 441 -15.33 -13.72 -34.63
CA ARG A 441 -14.89 -12.73 -35.63
C ARG A 441 -15.51 -11.36 -35.40
N ARG A 442 -16.80 -11.31 -35.08
CA ARG A 442 -17.51 -10.07 -34.78
C ARG A 442 -16.97 -9.38 -33.54
N GLU A 443 -16.64 -10.14 -32.49
CA GLU A 443 -16.03 -9.58 -31.28
C GLU A 443 -14.61 -9.05 -31.55
N LEU A 444 -13.80 -9.77 -32.31
CA LEU A 444 -12.43 -9.35 -32.66
C LEU A 444 -12.41 -8.05 -33.48
N ARG A 445 -13.37 -7.85 -34.38
CA ARG A 445 -13.54 -6.60 -35.14
C ARG A 445 -13.77 -5.35 -34.28
N ARG A 446 -14.14 -5.51 -33.01
CA ARG A 446 -14.28 -4.39 -32.07
C ARG A 446 -12.94 -3.85 -31.55
N GLY A 447 -11.82 -4.44 -31.96
CA GLY A 447 -10.47 -3.96 -31.63
C GLY A 447 -10.10 -4.11 -30.16
N LYS A 448 -10.72 -5.07 -29.46
CA LYS A 448 -10.40 -5.37 -28.06
C LYS A 448 -9.35 -6.48 -27.99
N ASP A 449 -8.47 -6.40 -27.00
CA ASP A 449 -7.59 -7.52 -26.64
C ASP A 449 -8.47 -8.69 -26.15
N VAL A 450 -8.52 -9.76 -26.95
CA VAL A 450 -9.30 -10.95 -26.65
C VAL A 450 -8.35 -12.06 -26.21
N THR A 451 -8.71 -12.72 -25.11
CA THR A 451 -8.00 -13.88 -24.56
C THR A 451 -8.93 -15.07 -24.55
N ALA A 452 -8.39 -16.24 -24.92
CA ALA A 452 -9.03 -17.53 -24.80
C ALA A 452 -8.42 -18.31 -23.63
N TYR A 453 -9.25 -19.06 -22.93
CA TYR A 453 -8.88 -19.96 -21.84
C TYR A 453 -9.42 -21.35 -22.12
N GLU A 454 -8.79 -22.38 -21.55
CA GLU A 454 -9.45 -23.70 -21.45
C GLU A 454 -10.79 -23.54 -20.71
N THR A 455 -11.77 -24.36 -21.11
CA THR A 455 -13.00 -24.50 -20.34
C THR A 455 -12.67 -25.19 -19.00
N PRO A 456 -13.40 -24.91 -17.91
CA PRO A 456 -13.17 -25.59 -16.64
C PRO A 456 -13.23 -27.11 -16.76
N GLU A 457 -14.12 -27.63 -17.60
CA GLU A 457 -14.33 -29.05 -17.85
C GLU A 457 -13.11 -29.72 -18.47
N ASP A 458 -12.52 -29.08 -19.50
CA ASP A 458 -11.30 -29.55 -20.18
C ASP A 458 -10.04 -29.32 -19.34
N ALA A 459 -10.03 -28.24 -18.54
CA ALA A 459 -8.98 -27.95 -17.57
C ALA A 459 -8.95 -28.98 -16.44
N GLY A 460 -10.13 -29.40 -16.00
CA GLY A 460 -10.36 -30.30 -14.87
C GLY A 460 -10.64 -31.73 -15.28
N ARG A 461 -11.77 -32.27 -14.82
CA ARG A 461 -12.18 -33.68 -15.00
C ARG A 461 -13.64 -33.82 -15.46
N GLY A 462 -14.16 -32.91 -16.29
CA GLY A 462 -15.55 -32.93 -16.77
C GLY A 462 -16.60 -32.34 -15.82
N ASP A 463 -17.87 -32.42 -16.19
CA ASP A 463 -19.00 -31.68 -15.59
C ASP A 463 -20.07 -32.56 -14.91
N GLY A 464 -19.93 -33.88 -14.93
CA GLY A 464 -20.96 -34.82 -14.50
C GLY A 464 -21.19 -34.93 -12.99
N TRP A 465 -20.47 -34.16 -12.16
CA TRP A 465 -20.58 -34.25 -10.70
C TRP A 465 -21.89 -33.69 -10.14
N LEU A 466 -22.40 -32.60 -10.75
CA LEU A 466 -23.65 -31.95 -10.39
C LEU A 466 -24.69 -32.22 -11.46
N ALA A 467 -25.18 -33.46 -11.50
CA ALA A 467 -26.16 -33.89 -12.49
C ALA A 467 -27.51 -34.27 -11.86
N THR A 468 -28.56 -34.03 -12.62
CA THR A 468 -29.93 -34.49 -12.40
C THR A 468 -30.36 -35.35 -13.58
N ASP A 469 -31.55 -35.97 -13.50
CA ASP A 469 -32.14 -36.69 -14.64
C ASP A 469 -32.31 -35.81 -15.89
N SER A 470 -32.40 -34.47 -15.71
CA SER A 470 -32.50 -33.49 -16.79
C SER A 470 -31.16 -33.05 -17.39
N GLY A 471 -30.02 -33.43 -16.80
CA GLY A 471 -28.69 -33.06 -17.27
C GLY A 471 -27.75 -32.57 -16.18
N ALA A 472 -26.51 -32.29 -16.58
CA ALA A 472 -25.46 -31.72 -15.73
C ALA A 472 -25.56 -30.19 -15.64
N PHE A 473 -25.18 -29.65 -14.49
CA PHE A 473 -25.11 -28.21 -14.23
C PHE A 473 -23.66 -27.77 -14.10
N SER A 474 -23.27 -26.72 -14.83
CA SER A 474 -22.05 -25.98 -14.54
C SER A 474 -22.21 -25.23 -13.22
N SER A 475 -21.18 -25.25 -12.40
CA SER A 475 -21.20 -24.66 -11.06
C SER A 475 -19.87 -24.00 -10.72
N GLU A 476 -19.93 -22.97 -9.90
CA GLU A 476 -18.78 -22.26 -9.34
C GLU A 476 -18.96 -22.20 -7.82
N LEU A 477 -17.90 -22.58 -7.10
CA LEU A 477 -17.84 -22.58 -5.65
C LEU A 477 -17.08 -21.34 -5.18
N VAL A 478 -17.67 -20.63 -4.22
CA VAL A 478 -17.00 -19.55 -3.49
C VAL A 478 -16.63 -20.09 -2.11
N ILE A 479 -15.33 -20.27 -1.87
CA ILE A 479 -14.81 -20.96 -0.68
C ILE A 479 -14.03 -19.94 0.16
N PRO A 480 -14.63 -19.38 1.21
CA PRO A 480 -13.91 -18.55 2.16
C PRO A 480 -13.03 -19.41 3.09
N LEU A 481 -11.78 -19.00 3.23
CA LEU A 481 -10.73 -19.69 3.97
C LEU A 481 -10.12 -18.72 4.98
N LEU A 482 -9.90 -19.24 6.19
CA LEU A 482 -9.29 -18.53 7.31
C LEU A 482 -8.03 -19.30 7.75
N PRO A 483 -7.01 -18.62 8.29
CA PRO A 483 -5.87 -19.28 8.91
C PRO A 483 -6.30 -20.29 9.97
N ALA A 484 -5.58 -21.41 10.03
CA ALA A 484 -5.75 -22.40 11.08
C ALA A 484 -5.53 -21.75 12.45
N ARG A 485 -6.35 -22.14 13.44
CA ARG A 485 -6.11 -21.70 14.82
C ARG A 485 -4.82 -22.35 15.34
N PRO A 486 -4.00 -21.62 16.11
CA PRO A 486 -2.85 -22.23 16.80
C PRO A 486 -3.33 -23.40 17.68
N ALA A 487 -2.48 -24.40 17.83
CA ALA A 487 -2.81 -25.58 18.63
C ALA A 487 -3.03 -25.20 20.11
N PRO A 488 -3.84 -25.95 20.88
CA PRO A 488 -4.01 -25.68 22.31
C PRO A 488 -2.66 -25.69 23.03
N GLY A 489 -2.24 -24.54 23.57
CA GLY A 489 -0.95 -24.36 24.26
C GLY A 489 0.08 -23.53 23.49
N GLU A 490 -0.13 -23.25 22.20
CA GLU A 490 0.68 -22.26 21.47
C GLU A 490 0.18 -20.84 21.79
N PRO A 491 1.09 -19.88 22.05
CA PRO A 491 0.69 -18.50 22.28
C PRO A 491 0.02 -17.94 21.01
N PRO A 492 -1.11 -17.23 21.11
CA PRO A 492 -1.73 -16.59 19.96
C PRO A 492 -0.74 -15.61 19.31
N ALA A 493 -0.83 -15.46 17.99
CA ALA A 493 -0.06 -14.45 17.28
C ALA A 493 -0.31 -13.08 17.93
N VAL A 494 0.76 -12.45 18.42
CA VAL A 494 0.68 -11.15 19.08
C VAL A 494 0.38 -10.09 18.03
N ARG A 495 -0.85 -9.55 18.06
CA ARG A 495 -1.23 -8.40 17.22
C ARG A 495 -0.68 -7.12 17.84
N ALA A 496 -0.19 -6.22 17.00
CA ALA A 496 0.18 -4.88 17.45
C ALA A 496 -1.07 -4.15 17.98
N PRO A 497 -0.98 -3.46 19.13
CA PRO A 497 -2.10 -2.67 19.65
C PRO A 497 -2.37 -1.47 18.76
N ALA A 498 -3.65 -1.13 18.58
CA ALA A 498 -4.05 0.09 17.89
C ALA A 498 -3.53 1.31 18.67
N ARG A 499 -2.89 2.23 17.94
CA ARG A 499 -2.45 3.50 18.54
C ARG A 499 -3.65 4.43 18.65
N ARG A 500 -3.73 5.16 19.76
CA ARG A 500 -4.69 6.27 19.89
C ARG A 500 -3.95 7.57 19.63
N ILE A 501 -4.21 8.18 18.48
CA ILE A 501 -3.59 9.45 18.08
C ILE A 501 -4.71 10.48 17.95
N ARG A 502 -4.62 11.56 18.73
CA ARG A 502 -5.57 12.67 18.59
C ARG A 502 -5.24 13.46 17.33
N PRO A 503 -6.23 13.88 16.54
CA PRO A 503 -5.97 14.78 15.45
C PRO A 503 -5.42 16.09 15.96
N VAL A 504 -4.47 16.61 15.19
CA VAL A 504 -4.00 17.97 15.35
C VAL A 504 -4.55 18.74 14.15
N GLY A 505 -5.14 19.91 14.38
CA GLY A 505 -5.51 20.78 13.26
C GLY A 505 -4.29 21.02 12.37
N PRO A 506 -4.46 21.14 11.04
CA PRO A 506 -3.34 21.41 10.16
C PRO A 506 -2.58 22.64 10.68
N PRO A 507 -1.24 22.62 10.72
CA PRO A 507 -0.49 23.82 11.06
C PRO A 507 -0.98 24.93 10.12
N VAL A 508 -1.38 26.08 10.67
CA VAL A 508 -1.75 27.22 9.83
C VAL A 508 -0.48 27.61 9.08
N PRO A 509 -0.41 27.46 7.75
CA PRO A 509 0.79 27.81 7.01
C PRO A 509 0.98 29.30 7.16
N ARG A 510 1.98 29.72 7.94
CA ARG A 510 2.39 31.10 8.02
C ARG A 510 3.83 31.16 7.56
N HIS A 511 4.03 31.64 6.34
CA HIS A 511 5.33 32.15 5.92
C HIS A 511 5.70 33.29 6.87
N SER A 512 6.50 32.98 7.89
CA SER A 512 7.07 34.03 8.72
C SER A 512 8.16 34.74 7.93
N ARG A 513 8.01 36.04 7.73
CA ARG A 513 9.05 36.86 7.10
C ARG A 513 10.33 36.95 7.94
N ALA A 514 10.29 36.48 9.19
CA ALA A 514 11.45 36.34 10.05
C ALA A 514 12.37 35.18 9.62
N TRP A 515 12.02 34.44 8.57
CA TRP A 515 12.86 33.42 7.96
C TRP A 515 13.16 33.75 6.49
N LEU A 516 14.41 33.55 6.09
CA LEU A 516 14.84 33.40 4.71
C LEU A 516 15.24 31.94 4.50
N TYR A 517 14.53 31.25 3.62
CA TYR A 517 14.77 29.85 3.31
C TYR A 517 14.99 29.64 1.81
N GLY A 518 16.10 28.98 1.48
CA GLY A 518 16.47 28.63 0.12
C GLY A 518 16.82 27.15 -0.05
N LYS A 519 16.43 26.56 -1.18
CA LYS A 519 16.89 25.26 -1.67
C LYS A 519 17.97 25.46 -2.72
N LEU A 520 19.19 25.09 -2.40
CA LEU A 520 20.33 25.09 -3.31
C LEU A 520 20.52 23.69 -3.90
N TYR A 521 20.10 23.48 -5.14
CA TYR A 521 20.30 22.20 -5.82
C TYR A 521 21.78 22.00 -6.12
N ALA A 522 22.36 20.93 -5.58
CA ALA A 522 23.77 20.60 -5.68
C ALA A 522 23.94 19.09 -5.56
N CYS A 523 24.78 18.50 -6.42
CA CYS A 523 25.00 17.06 -6.43
C CYS A 523 25.50 16.58 -5.05
N ALA A 524 24.96 15.48 -4.55
CA ALA A 524 25.21 14.99 -3.19
C ALA A 524 26.71 14.82 -2.88
N ASN A 525 27.51 14.42 -3.88
CA ASN A 525 28.96 14.22 -3.74
C ASN A 525 29.78 15.53 -3.68
N ARG A 526 29.18 16.68 -4.01
CA ARG A 526 29.81 18.02 -3.96
C ARG A 526 29.27 18.89 -2.83
N GLN A 527 28.25 18.43 -2.10
CA GLN A 527 27.68 19.21 -1.00
C GLN A 527 28.70 19.47 0.12
N ASP A 528 29.60 18.53 0.40
CA ASP A 528 30.65 18.73 1.42
C ASP A 528 31.57 19.89 1.03
N GLU A 529 32.00 19.95 -0.24
CA GLU A 529 32.81 21.04 -0.80
C GLU A 529 32.08 22.40 -0.70
N VAL A 530 30.80 22.45 -1.06
CA VAL A 530 29.98 23.65 -0.88
C VAL A 530 29.92 24.09 0.59
N LEU A 531 29.72 23.14 1.50
CA LEU A 531 29.59 23.41 2.94
C LEU A 531 30.92 23.84 3.59
N THR A 532 32.06 23.27 3.17
CA THR A 532 33.36 23.52 3.82
C THR A 532 34.18 24.62 3.17
N GLU A 533 34.08 24.83 1.86
CA GLU A 533 34.93 25.78 1.13
C GLU A 533 34.21 27.09 0.78
N HIS A 534 32.89 27.05 0.58
CA HIS A 534 32.13 28.18 0.05
C HIS A 534 31.14 28.80 1.05
N LEU A 535 30.38 27.98 1.78
CA LEU A 535 29.42 28.46 2.77
C LEU A 535 30.07 29.33 3.87
N PRO A 536 31.29 29.06 4.37
CA PRO A 536 31.90 29.89 5.41
C PRO A 536 32.06 31.36 5.02
N ARG A 537 32.23 31.68 3.72
CA ARG A 537 32.30 33.07 3.25
C ARG A 537 30.97 33.79 3.37
N LEU A 538 29.87 33.10 3.04
CA LEU A 538 28.51 33.63 3.24
C LEU A 538 28.24 33.83 4.73
N LEU A 539 28.61 32.86 5.57
CA LEU A 539 28.41 32.94 7.01
C LEU A 539 29.20 34.09 7.67
N ALA A 540 30.43 34.34 7.22
CA ALA A 540 31.24 35.46 7.70
C ALA A 540 30.67 36.83 7.30
N ALA A 541 29.85 36.89 6.26
CA ALA A 541 29.18 38.09 5.77
C ALA A 541 27.76 38.27 6.32
N LEU A 542 27.30 37.41 7.25
CA LEU A 542 25.96 37.52 7.80
C LEU A 542 25.79 38.85 8.56
N PRO A 543 24.69 39.60 8.31
CA PRO A 543 24.35 40.75 9.12
C PRO A 543 24.18 40.36 10.60
N PRO A 544 24.53 41.23 11.57
CA PRO A 544 24.38 40.94 13.00
C PRO A 544 22.95 40.64 13.45
N ALA A 545 21.95 41.06 12.67
CA ALA A 545 20.54 40.77 12.93
C ALA A 545 20.11 39.33 12.59
N VAL A 546 21.00 38.52 11.98
CA VAL A 546 20.79 37.09 11.77
C VAL A 546 21.23 36.36 13.05
N ASP A 547 20.26 35.96 13.87
CA ASP A 547 20.53 35.37 15.19
C ASP A 547 20.77 33.85 15.14
N ARG A 548 20.20 33.16 14.15
CA ARG A 548 20.39 31.73 13.92
C ARG A 548 20.31 31.37 12.45
N TRP A 549 21.05 30.34 12.09
CA TRP A 549 20.99 29.72 10.77
C TRP A 549 21.27 28.23 10.89
N PHE A 550 20.71 27.44 9.98
CA PHE A 550 21.04 26.01 9.91
C PHE A 550 20.84 25.48 8.51
N PHE A 551 21.48 24.34 8.22
CA PHE A 551 21.30 23.63 6.96
C PHE A 551 20.78 22.22 7.20
N ILE A 552 20.12 21.67 6.18
CA ILE A 552 19.82 20.24 6.09
C ILE A 552 20.10 19.76 4.66
N ARG A 553 20.47 18.49 4.51
CA ARG A 553 20.62 17.82 3.22
C ARG A 553 19.30 17.15 2.86
N TYR A 554 18.91 17.25 1.60
CA TYR A 554 17.62 16.74 1.17
C TYR A 554 17.68 16.25 -0.27
N ALA A 555 16.76 15.39 -0.66
CA ALA A 555 16.56 14.97 -2.05
C ALA A 555 15.06 14.92 -2.34
N ASP A 556 14.66 15.53 -3.44
CA ASP A 556 13.29 15.46 -3.97
C ASP A 556 13.36 14.96 -5.44
N PRO A 557 12.22 14.82 -6.15
CA PRO A 557 12.25 14.39 -7.55
C PRO A 557 13.07 15.27 -8.50
N ALA A 558 13.33 16.54 -8.15
CA ALA A 558 14.19 17.43 -8.94
C ALA A 558 15.69 17.24 -8.61
N GLY A 559 16.02 16.63 -7.47
CA GLY A 559 17.35 16.16 -7.15
C GLY A 559 17.82 16.48 -5.73
N ALA A 560 19.08 16.14 -5.47
CA ALA A 560 19.74 16.45 -4.20
C ALA A 560 19.98 17.97 -4.05
N HIS A 561 19.74 18.48 -2.85
CA HIS A 561 19.88 19.90 -2.55
C HIS A 561 20.21 20.15 -1.07
N LEU A 562 20.78 21.33 -0.80
CA LEU A 562 20.93 21.87 0.54
C LEU A 562 19.79 22.84 0.82
N ARG A 563 19.17 22.71 1.98
CA ARG A 563 18.16 23.65 2.48
C ARG A 563 18.83 24.57 3.48
N LEU A 564 19.00 25.84 3.13
CA LEU A 564 19.63 26.86 3.97
C LEU A 564 18.54 27.75 4.58
N ARG A 565 18.55 27.89 5.90
CA ARG A 565 17.55 28.66 6.64
C ARG A 565 18.26 29.68 7.52
N PHE A 566 17.84 30.93 7.42
CA PHE A 566 18.33 32.06 8.20
C PHE A 566 17.16 32.71 8.91
N HIS A 567 17.33 33.06 10.18
CA HIS A 567 16.34 33.75 10.99
C HIS A 567 16.89 35.06 11.51
N GLY A 568 16.01 36.05 11.66
CA GLY A 568 16.37 37.39 12.06
C GLY A 568 15.29 38.41 11.69
N ASP A 569 15.69 39.68 11.70
CA ASP A 569 14.79 40.78 11.31
C ASP A 569 14.39 40.67 9.82
N PRO A 570 13.08 40.75 9.48
CA PRO A 570 12.62 40.65 8.10
C PRO A 570 13.21 41.68 7.14
N ALA A 571 13.43 42.93 7.56
CA ALA A 571 13.96 43.95 6.66
C ALA A 571 15.42 43.64 6.30
N THR A 572 16.22 43.20 7.28
CA THR A 572 17.60 42.78 7.05
C THR A 572 17.69 41.49 6.23
N LEU A 573 16.89 40.46 6.55
CA LEU A 573 16.93 39.18 5.82
C LEU A 573 16.60 39.34 4.33
N HIS A 574 15.52 40.05 4.02
CA HIS A 574 15.03 40.18 2.65
C HIS A 574 15.64 41.36 1.89
N GLY A 575 16.06 42.41 2.59
CA GLY A 575 16.66 43.60 2.00
C GLY A 575 18.19 43.55 1.85
N GLU A 576 18.90 42.93 2.79
CA GLU A 576 20.37 42.94 2.83
C GLU A 576 20.99 41.55 2.59
N LEU A 577 20.48 40.51 3.27
CA LEU A 577 21.06 39.16 3.16
C LEU A 577 20.71 38.49 1.83
N LEU A 578 19.45 38.57 1.38
CA LEU A 578 19.01 37.89 0.17
C LEU A 578 19.86 38.25 -1.08
N PRO A 579 20.18 39.53 -1.38
CA PRO A 579 21.10 39.86 -2.46
C PRO A 579 22.46 39.15 -2.33
N GLY A 580 23.06 39.15 -1.14
CA GLY A 580 24.34 38.47 -0.89
C GLY A 580 24.26 36.94 -1.04
N VAL A 581 23.12 36.33 -0.70
CA VAL A 581 22.87 34.91 -0.97
C VAL A 581 22.78 34.64 -2.47
N LEU A 582 22.12 35.50 -3.24
CA LEU A 582 22.02 35.35 -4.69
C LEU A 582 23.40 35.48 -5.36
N ASP A 583 24.21 36.47 -4.96
CA ASP A 583 25.58 36.63 -5.44
C ASP A 583 26.45 35.40 -5.11
N TRP A 584 26.30 34.84 -3.89
CA TRP A 584 26.96 33.61 -3.49
C TRP A 584 26.54 32.40 -4.34
N VAL A 585 25.25 32.30 -4.69
CA VAL A 585 24.75 31.25 -5.59
C VAL A 585 25.34 31.39 -7.00
N GLU A 586 25.43 32.61 -7.55
CA GLU A 586 26.05 32.83 -8.86
C GLU A 586 27.53 32.43 -8.86
N GLN A 587 28.28 32.74 -7.80
CA GLN A 587 29.67 32.28 -7.65
C GLN A 587 29.76 30.74 -7.67
N LEU A 588 28.84 30.04 -7.02
CA LEU A 588 28.79 28.57 -7.06
C LEU A 588 28.43 28.03 -8.44
N ARG A 589 27.59 28.73 -9.21
CA ARG A 589 27.26 28.38 -10.59
C ARG A 589 28.44 28.56 -11.53
N ASP A 590 29.21 29.63 -11.37
CA ASP A 590 30.46 29.85 -12.11
C ASP A 590 31.46 28.72 -11.88
N LEU A 591 31.51 28.19 -10.65
CA LEU A 591 32.32 27.03 -10.27
C LEU A 591 31.68 25.67 -10.63
N ARG A 592 30.46 25.66 -11.18
CA ARG A 592 29.66 24.46 -11.49
C ARG A 592 29.36 23.57 -10.28
N LEU A 593 29.20 24.18 -9.11
CA LEU A 593 28.86 23.51 -7.85
C LEU A 593 27.37 23.61 -7.48
N ALA A 594 26.62 24.49 -8.14
CA ALA A 594 25.19 24.70 -7.90
C ALA A 594 24.37 24.70 -9.20
N GLY A 595 23.13 24.24 -9.09
CA GLY A 595 22.09 24.29 -10.12
C GLY A 595 21.03 25.34 -9.79
N ALA A 596 19.76 24.93 -9.75
CA ALA A 596 18.65 25.80 -9.37
C ALA A 596 18.77 26.27 -7.91
N PHE A 597 18.32 27.50 -7.64
CA PHE A 597 18.12 28.02 -6.30
C PHE A 597 16.66 28.47 -6.16
N VAL A 598 15.96 27.96 -5.15
CA VAL A 598 14.52 28.23 -4.95
C VAL A 598 14.33 28.85 -3.58
N ILE A 599 13.76 30.06 -3.54
CA ILE A 599 13.30 30.68 -2.30
C ILE A 599 11.94 30.10 -1.96
N ASP A 600 11.77 29.65 -0.72
CA ASP A 600 10.57 28.92 -0.29
C ASP A 600 10.17 29.29 1.14
N GLY A 601 9.01 28.81 1.58
CA GLY A 601 8.51 28.97 2.95
C GLY A 601 9.15 28.03 3.95
N TYR A 602 9.58 28.55 5.09
CA TYR A 602 9.92 27.71 6.23
C TYR A 602 8.68 27.42 7.07
N GLU A 603 8.30 26.14 7.14
CA GLU A 603 7.27 25.62 8.04
C GLU A 603 7.95 24.83 9.18
N PRO A 604 7.89 25.32 10.44
CA PRO A 604 8.51 24.64 11.56
C PRO A 604 7.80 23.33 11.92
N GLU A 605 8.56 22.24 12.07
CA GLU A 605 8.07 20.90 12.47
C GLU A 605 7.80 20.83 13.99
N SER A 606 7.06 21.80 14.55
CA SER A 606 6.89 21.97 16.00
C SER A 606 6.52 20.70 16.77
N HIS A 607 5.61 19.88 16.24
CA HIS A 607 5.28 18.55 16.80
C HIS A 607 6.46 17.60 16.97
N ARG A 608 7.31 17.48 15.95
CA ARG A 608 8.45 16.56 15.94
C ARG A 608 9.46 16.94 17.01
N TYR A 609 9.45 18.21 17.41
CA TYR A 609 10.39 18.82 18.33
C TYR A 609 9.72 19.33 19.62
N GLY A 610 8.62 18.68 20.05
CA GLY A 610 8.07 18.85 21.39
C GLY A 610 7.07 19.99 21.58
N GLY A 611 6.54 20.54 20.50
CA GLY A 611 5.45 21.52 20.49
C GLY A 611 5.86 22.94 20.07
N PRO A 612 4.88 23.84 19.84
CA PRO A 612 5.13 25.23 19.46
C PRO A 612 6.00 26.01 20.46
N GLU A 613 5.92 25.67 21.74
CA GLU A 613 6.69 26.32 22.81
C GLU A 613 8.17 25.88 22.82
N ALA A 614 8.47 24.72 22.23
CA ALA A 614 9.79 24.10 22.26
C ALA A 614 10.58 24.26 20.95
N ILE A 615 9.91 24.62 19.85
CA ILE A 615 10.52 24.66 18.51
C ILE A 615 11.70 25.63 18.44
N GLU A 616 11.63 26.76 19.14
CA GLU A 616 12.70 27.76 19.14
C GLU A 616 13.99 27.23 19.79
N ALA A 617 13.85 26.47 20.88
CA ALA A 617 14.97 25.80 21.52
C ALA A 617 15.56 24.70 20.60
N ALA A 618 14.70 23.98 19.88
CA ALA A 618 15.15 22.99 18.89
C ALA A 618 15.90 23.66 17.71
N GLU A 619 15.43 24.80 17.21
CA GLU A 619 16.11 25.58 16.16
C GLU A 619 17.47 26.09 16.63
N THR A 620 17.60 26.43 17.90
CA THR A 620 18.90 26.77 18.52
C THR A 620 19.84 25.56 18.53
N VAL A 621 19.33 24.36 18.84
CA VAL A 621 20.10 23.11 18.70
C VAL A 621 20.50 22.88 17.25
N PHE A 622 19.61 23.10 16.27
CA PHE A 622 19.93 22.93 14.84
C PHE A 622 21.01 23.88 14.36
N HIS A 623 21.00 25.12 14.84
CA HIS A 623 22.03 26.09 14.55
C HIS A 623 23.39 25.64 15.11
N GLN A 624 23.46 25.32 16.40
CA GLN A 624 24.72 24.89 17.02
C GLN A 624 25.22 23.55 16.46
N ASP A 625 24.32 22.64 16.11
CA ASP A 625 24.67 21.40 15.42
C ASP A 625 25.18 21.64 14.00
N SER A 626 24.62 22.59 13.26
CA SER A 626 25.14 22.98 11.94
C SER A 626 26.55 23.54 12.02
N VAL A 627 26.84 24.40 13.01
CA VAL A 627 28.18 24.94 13.26
C VAL A 627 29.16 23.81 13.62
N ALA A 628 28.78 22.93 14.55
CA ALA A 628 29.62 21.81 14.95
C ALA A 628 29.90 20.84 13.80
N VAL A 629 28.92 20.58 12.93
CA VAL A 629 29.09 19.72 11.75
C VAL A 629 29.98 20.39 10.71
N LEU A 630 29.86 21.69 10.46
CA LEU A 630 30.73 22.39 9.51
C LEU A 630 32.21 22.28 9.92
N GLU A 631 32.54 22.48 11.19
CA GLU A 631 33.92 22.32 11.68
C GLU A 631 34.41 20.88 11.56
N GLN A 632 33.54 19.89 11.84
CA GLN A 632 33.89 18.48 11.65
C GLN A 632 34.14 18.14 10.19
N LEU A 633 33.31 18.62 9.27
CA LEU A 633 33.49 18.43 7.83
C LEU A 633 34.77 19.12 7.33
N ARG A 634 35.08 20.32 7.83
CA ARG A 634 36.32 21.05 7.48
C ARG A 634 37.57 20.27 7.86
N LEU A 635 37.61 19.74 9.09
CA LEU A 635 38.73 18.90 9.55
C LEU A 635 38.83 17.59 8.77
N ARG A 636 37.70 16.99 8.38
CA ARG A 636 37.69 15.79 7.52
C ARG A 636 38.19 16.09 6.11
N ALA A 637 37.76 17.18 5.50
CA ALA A 637 38.22 17.61 4.18
C ALA A 637 39.74 17.90 4.17
N ALA A 638 40.28 18.42 5.28
CA ALA A 638 41.71 18.62 5.49
C ALA A 638 42.49 17.34 5.83
N GLY A 639 41.84 16.18 5.94
CA GLY A 639 42.47 14.91 6.32
C GLY A 639 42.89 14.81 7.79
N ALA A 640 42.51 15.78 8.63
CA ALA A 640 42.89 15.86 10.04
C ALA A 640 42.10 14.87 10.92
N VAL A 641 40.91 14.45 10.49
CA VAL A 641 40.08 13.43 11.15
C VAL A 641 40.06 12.17 10.29
N THR A 642 40.71 11.11 10.78
CA THR A 642 40.80 9.80 10.09
C THR A 642 39.73 8.81 10.53
N VAL A 643 38.88 9.19 11.48
CA VAL A 643 37.78 8.36 11.97
C VAL A 643 36.76 8.16 10.85
N GLU A 644 36.35 6.91 10.64
CA GLU A 644 35.30 6.58 9.67
C GLU A 644 34.00 7.34 10.00
N PRO A 645 33.30 7.91 9.00
CA PRO A 645 32.18 8.81 9.23
C PRO A 645 31.08 8.23 10.12
N ARG A 646 30.68 6.95 9.95
CA ARG A 646 29.62 6.35 10.77
C ARG A 646 30.03 6.18 12.23
N LEU A 647 31.32 5.91 12.50
CA LEU A 647 31.88 5.91 13.85
C LEU A 647 31.87 7.31 14.46
N LEU A 648 32.20 8.34 13.68
CA LEU A 648 32.13 9.74 14.12
C LEU A 648 30.69 10.17 14.44
N ALA A 649 29.71 9.80 13.61
CA ALA A 649 28.30 10.02 13.90
C ALA A 649 27.87 9.30 15.19
N ALA A 650 28.28 8.05 15.39
CA ALA A 650 27.99 7.32 16.62
C ALA A 650 28.56 8.07 17.85
N ALA A 651 29.81 8.56 17.79
CA ALA A 651 30.39 9.34 18.88
C ALA A 651 29.61 10.64 19.18
N ASN A 652 29.11 11.32 18.14
CA ASN A 652 28.23 12.48 18.29
C ASN A 652 26.88 12.09 18.92
N TYR A 653 26.30 10.95 18.55
CA TYR A 653 25.06 10.47 19.16
C TYR A 653 25.24 10.21 20.67
N LEU A 654 26.37 9.61 21.06
CA LEU A 654 26.69 9.39 22.46
C LEU A 654 26.78 10.73 23.21
N ASP A 655 27.45 11.72 22.64
CA ASP A 655 27.55 13.07 23.20
C ASP A 655 26.17 13.72 23.39
N LEU A 656 25.33 13.74 22.36
CA LEU A 656 23.97 14.31 22.41
C LEU A 656 23.07 13.61 23.44
N VAL A 657 23.06 12.27 23.45
CA VAL A 657 22.26 11.47 24.41
C VAL A 657 22.75 11.68 25.84
N ARG A 658 24.06 11.86 26.07
CA ARG A 658 24.61 12.20 27.39
C ARG A 658 24.15 13.56 27.90
N GLN A 659 23.97 14.56 27.04
CA GLN A 659 23.44 15.86 27.47
C GLN A 659 21.99 15.79 27.97
N VAL A 660 21.22 14.80 27.52
CA VAL A 660 19.82 14.59 27.92
C VAL A 660 19.69 13.64 29.11
N HIS A 661 20.39 12.50 29.07
CA HIS A 661 20.20 11.41 30.03
C HIS A 661 21.31 11.27 31.07
N GLY A 662 22.38 12.08 30.98
CA GLY A 662 23.53 12.00 31.88
C GLY A 662 24.13 10.60 31.91
N ASP A 663 24.32 10.06 33.12
CA ASP A 663 24.89 8.73 33.32
C ASP A 663 24.01 7.57 32.83
N ARG A 664 22.71 7.82 32.61
CA ARG A 664 21.74 6.83 32.11
C ARG A 664 21.67 6.75 30.58
N TRP A 665 22.61 7.38 29.87
CA TRP A 665 22.65 7.37 28.40
C TRP A 665 22.65 5.94 27.80
N THR A 666 23.22 4.96 28.50
CA THR A 666 23.24 3.56 28.04
C THR A 666 21.84 2.98 27.92
N ASP A 667 20.94 3.33 28.84
CA ASP A 667 19.58 2.78 28.89
C ASP A 667 18.78 3.21 27.66
N TRP A 668 19.04 4.41 27.13
CA TRP A 668 18.39 4.90 25.92
C TRP A 668 18.60 3.95 24.74
N TYR A 669 19.86 3.58 24.48
CA TYR A 669 20.20 2.65 23.40
C TYR A 669 19.76 1.24 23.71
N LEU A 670 19.80 0.82 24.99
CA LEU A 670 19.55 -0.55 25.41
C LEU A 670 18.08 -0.98 25.31
N ARG A 671 17.13 -0.04 25.38
CA ARG A 671 15.68 -0.27 25.28
C ARG A 671 15.19 -0.78 23.92
N ASN A 672 15.90 -0.51 22.83
CA ASN A 672 15.50 -0.97 21.49
C ASN A 672 15.97 -2.41 21.21
N PRO A 673 15.18 -3.25 20.51
CA PRO A 673 15.57 -4.61 20.19
C PRO A 673 16.84 -4.68 19.34
N ARG A 674 17.55 -5.81 19.44
CA ARG A 674 18.79 -6.05 18.70
C ARG A 674 18.45 -6.42 17.26
N ASP A 675 19.03 -5.69 16.31
CA ASP A 675 19.03 -6.05 14.90
C ASP A 675 20.31 -6.83 14.56
N GLU A 676 20.17 -8.08 14.14
CA GLU A 676 21.31 -8.97 13.87
C GLU A 676 22.09 -8.60 12.60
N GLU A 677 21.42 -8.05 11.58
CA GLU A 677 22.02 -7.65 10.31
C GLU A 677 22.95 -6.45 10.52
N HIS A 678 22.45 -5.42 11.22
CA HIS A 678 23.23 -4.21 11.49
C HIS A 678 24.31 -4.40 12.57
N GLN A 679 24.16 -5.40 13.45
CA GLN A 679 25.18 -5.77 14.44
C GLN A 679 26.42 -6.43 13.82
N ALA A 680 26.33 -7.01 12.62
CA ALA A 680 27.50 -7.48 11.89
C ALA A 680 28.52 -6.35 11.66
N TYR A 681 28.03 -5.16 11.30
CA TYR A 681 28.86 -3.98 11.08
C TYR A 681 29.62 -3.52 12.33
N PHE A 682 28.99 -3.55 13.51
CA PHE A 682 29.67 -3.23 14.77
C PHE A 682 30.81 -4.23 15.08
N ARG A 683 30.63 -5.51 14.75
CA ARG A 683 31.67 -6.54 14.99
C ARG A 683 32.94 -6.25 14.19
N GLU A 684 32.80 -5.80 12.95
CA GLU A 684 33.91 -5.43 12.06
C GLU A 684 34.67 -4.18 12.55
N GLY A 685 33.95 -3.18 13.08
CA GLY A 685 34.52 -1.90 13.54
C GLY A 685 34.83 -1.79 15.04
N ARG A 686 34.69 -2.88 15.82
CA ARG A 686 34.63 -2.85 17.30
C ARG A 686 35.82 -2.15 17.95
N THR A 687 37.05 -2.44 17.52
CA THR A 687 38.26 -1.89 18.14
C THR A 687 38.35 -0.36 17.97
N ALA A 688 38.02 0.14 16.79
CA ALA A 688 38.00 1.58 16.52
C ALA A 688 36.87 2.28 17.29
N ALA A 689 35.70 1.66 17.36
CA ALA A 689 34.56 2.17 18.12
C ALA A 689 34.87 2.28 19.63
N LEU A 690 35.52 1.27 20.23
CA LEU A 690 35.84 1.28 21.67
C LEU A 690 36.82 2.40 22.05
N ARG A 691 37.76 2.77 21.17
CA ARG A 691 38.66 3.92 21.42
C ARG A 691 37.90 5.24 21.56
N LEU A 692 36.79 5.40 20.82
CA LEU A 692 35.92 6.57 20.91
C LEU A 692 35.10 6.60 22.20
N LEU A 693 34.83 5.44 22.81
CA LEU A 693 34.18 5.35 24.11
C LEU A 693 35.13 5.80 25.24
N ASP A 694 36.40 5.38 25.18
CA ASP A 694 37.40 5.66 26.20
C ASP A 694 37.91 7.12 26.16
N GLY A 695 38.12 7.68 24.97
CA GLY A 695 38.56 9.07 24.79
C GLY A 695 37.44 10.11 24.62
N GLY A 696 36.19 9.66 24.45
CA GLY A 696 35.04 10.51 24.12
C GLY A 696 35.14 11.13 22.72
N LEU A 697 34.12 11.93 22.35
CA LEU A 697 34.06 12.61 21.04
C LEU A 697 35.27 13.51 20.80
N ARG A 698 35.82 14.12 21.86
CA ARG A 698 36.99 15.02 21.77
C ARG A 698 38.25 14.31 21.27
N ALA A 699 38.42 13.01 21.55
CA ALA A 699 39.56 12.23 21.08
C ALA A 699 39.54 11.94 19.58
N ALA A 700 38.44 12.25 18.88
CA ALA A 700 38.36 12.13 17.43
C ALA A 700 39.08 13.26 16.69
N PHE A 701 39.48 14.33 17.38
CA PHE A 701 40.07 15.54 16.78
C PHE A 701 41.53 15.72 17.23
N PRO A 702 42.44 16.09 16.31
CA PRO A 702 43.83 16.38 16.65
C PRO A 702 43.96 17.67 17.47
N ALA A 703 44.98 17.78 18.32
CA ALA A 703 45.17 18.96 19.17
C ALA A 703 45.33 20.27 18.36
N GLU A 704 45.95 20.19 17.19
CA GLU A 704 46.12 21.31 16.28
C GLU A 704 44.83 21.55 15.48
N GLY A 705 44.27 22.76 15.57
CA GLY A 705 43.01 23.12 14.89
C GLY A 705 41.72 22.68 15.59
N ALA A 706 41.79 21.93 16.71
CA ALA A 706 40.60 21.48 17.43
C ALA A 706 39.83 22.57 18.20
N ALA A 707 40.42 23.73 18.46
CA ALA A 707 39.78 24.77 19.28
C ALA A 707 38.39 25.19 18.74
N ALA A 708 38.28 25.34 17.42
CA ALA A 708 37.01 25.72 16.77
C ALA A 708 35.96 24.62 16.89
N VAL A 709 36.30 23.37 16.57
CA VAL A 709 35.35 22.24 16.68
C VAL A 709 34.95 21.98 18.13
N LEU A 710 35.89 22.07 19.08
CA LEU A 710 35.59 21.88 20.51
C LEU A 710 34.67 22.98 21.04
N GLY A 711 34.91 24.24 20.68
CA GLY A 711 34.02 25.34 21.04
C GLY A 711 32.61 25.16 20.47
N ALA A 712 32.50 24.73 19.21
CA ALA A 712 31.21 24.43 18.59
C ALA A 712 30.48 23.25 19.26
N LEU A 713 31.22 22.20 19.65
CA LEU A 713 30.66 21.07 20.40
C LEU A 713 30.16 21.48 21.80
N ASP A 714 30.89 22.37 22.49
CA ASP A 714 30.48 22.88 23.80
C ASP A 714 29.22 23.75 23.71
N ALA A 715 29.12 24.60 22.68
CA ALA A 715 27.94 25.40 22.40
C ALA A 715 26.72 24.52 22.05
N ARG A 716 26.91 23.49 21.23
CA ARG A 716 25.87 22.49 20.94
C ARG A 716 25.43 21.74 22.18
N ALA A 717 26.37 21.34 23.03
CA ALA A 717 26.07 20.67 24.29
C ALA A 717 25.27 21.58 25.24
N ALA A 718 25.58 22.88 25.29
CA ALA A 718 24.81 23.85 26.07
C ALA A 718 23.38 24.01 25.55
N ALA A 719 23.19 24.14 24.23
CA ALA A 719 21.87 24.18 23.61
C ALA A 719 21.08 22.89 23.90
N MET A 720 21.72 21.72 23.80
CA MET A 720 21.07 20.45 24.09
C MET A 720 20.66 20.31 25.56
N ARG A 721 21.46 20.82 26.50
CA ARG A 721 21.09 20.86 27.93
C ARG A 721 19.89 21.78 28.19
N ALA A 722 19.82 22.93 27.52
CA ALA A 722 18.65 23.81 27.60
C ALA A 722 17.38 23.16 27.04
N TYR A 723 17.53 22.29 26.03
CA TYR A 723 16.45 21.54 25.39
C TYR A 723 16.16 20.17 26.03
N ALA A 724 16.91 19.78 27.07
CA ALA A 724 16.94 18.41 27.59
C ALA A 724 15.60 17.92 28.16
N SER A 725 14.80 18.80 28.77
CA SER A 725 13.49 18.42 29.33
C SER A 725 12.52 17.93 28.26
N VAL A 726 12.55 18.57 27.09
CA VAL A 726 11.72 18.21 25.93
C VAL A 726 12.34 17.01 25.20
N ALA A 727 13.66 17.03 24.99
CA ALA A 727 14.38 15.93 24.36
C ALA A 727 14.43 14.64 25.20
N ALA A 728 13.95 14.65 26.45
CA ALA A 728 13.81 13.43 27.23
C ALA A 728 12.75 12.47 26.62
N ASP A 729 11.85 12.99 25.78
CA ASP A 729 10.98 12.18 24.92
C ASP A 729 11.82 11.45 23.86
N GLY A 730 11.65 10.12 23.79
CA GLY A 730 12.42 9.27 22.89
C GLY A 730 12.25 9.60 21.41
N SER A 731 11.07 10.06 20.99
CA SER A 731 10.76 10.42 19.60
C SER A 731 11.46 11.72 19.17
N VAL A 732 11.48 12.70 20.08
CA VAL A 732 12.15 13.99 19.89
C VAL A 732 13.65 13.78 19.80
N LEU A 733 14.25 13.03 20.73
CA LEU A 733 15.69 12.77 20.70
C LEU A 733 16.11 11.98 19.45
N ALA A 734 15.32 10.96 19.06
CA ALA A 734 15.57 10.24 17.81
C ALA A 734 15.56 11.19 16.60
N SER A 735 14.64 12.15 16.56
CA SER A 735 14.59 13.18 15.51
C SER A 735 15.81 14.12 15.51
N VAL A 736 16.33 14.48 16.69
CA VAL A 736 17.57 15.27 16.80
C VAL A 736 18.77 14.48 16.28
N LEU A 737 18.89 13.20 16.64
CA LEU A 737 19.96 12.32 16.15
C LEU A 737 19.90 12.12 14.65
N HIS A 738 18.69 11.95 14.11
CA HIS A 738 18.46 11.86 12.67
C HIS A 738 18.93 13.12 11.93
N MET A 739 18.58 14.31 12.43
CA MET A 739 19.03 15.55 11.82
C MET A 739 20.54 15.79 11.95
N HIS A 740 21.16 15.30 13.02
CA HIS A 740 22.62 15.29 13.11
C HIS A 740 23.26 14.39 12.04
N HIS A 741 22.75 13.16 11.86
CA HIS A 741 23.20 12.26 10.80
C HIS A 741 23.06 12.90 9.41
N ASN A 742 21.91 13.51 9.17
CA ASN A 742 21.58 14.20 7.93
C ASN A 742 22.63 15.24 7.57
N ARG A 743 23.01 16.10 8.52
CA ARG A 743 24.02 17.15 8.28
C ARG A 743 25.41 16.58 8.04
N LEU A 744 25.82 15.61 8.86
CA LEU A 744 27.19 15.09 8.87
C LEU A 744 27.51 14.10 7.73
N ILE A 745 26.57 13.21 7.39
CA ILE A 745 26.83 12.08 6.48
C ILE A 745 25.85 12.05 5.30
N GLY A 746 24.62 12.55 5.47
CA GLY A 746 23.60 12.56 4.41
C GLY A 746 22.33 11.81 4.77
N THR A 747 21.50 11.53 3.77
CA THR A 747 20.11 11.06 3.92
C THR A 747 19.94 9.53 3.88
N SER A 748 21.03 8.76 3.91
CA SER A 748 20.98 7.30 3.74
C SER A 748 20.53 6.57 5.01
N HIS A 749 19.29 6.03 5.02
CA HIS A 749 18.75 5.23 6.14
C HIS A 749 19.64 4.06 6.58
N THR A 750 20.24 3.32 5.63
CA THR A 750 21.16 2.21 5.96
C THR A 750 22.42 2.69 6.69
N SER A 751 22.89 3.89 6.38
CA SER A 751 24.05 4.50 7.03
C SER A 751 23.71 4.91 8.45
N GLU A 752 22.52 5.50 8.63
CA GLU A 752 21.98 5.90 9.93
C GLU A 752 21.77 4.68 10.86
N ALA A 753 21.13 3.62 10.35
CA ALA A 753 20.93 2.37 11.08
C ALA A 753 22.25 1.75 11.53
N ARG A 754 23.29 1.77 10.67
CA ARG A 754 24.64 1.29 11.02
C ARG A 754 25.28 2.14 12.12
N SER A 755 25.18 3.48 12.05
CA SER A 755 25.68 4.37 13.12
C SER A 755 24.96 4.15 14.46
N LEU A 756 23.64 3.96 14.44
CA LEU A 756 22.85 3.64 15.63
C LEU A 756 23.22 2.26 16.22
N ALA A 757 23.49 1.27 15.36
CA ALA A 757 23.94 -0.05 15.79
C ALA A 757 25.31 0.00 16.48
N VAL A 758 26.24 0.82 15.96
CA VAL A 758 27.53 1.08 16.62
C VAL A 758 27.32 1.72 17.98
N ALA A 759 26.49 2.77 18.06
CA ALA A 759 26.22 3.46 19.32
C ALA A 759 25.58 2.53 20.38
N ARG A 760 24.67 1.65 19.96
CA ARG A 760 24.11 0.59 20.82
C ARG A 760 25.15 -0.42 21.27
N GLY A 761 26.05 -0.85 20.38
CA GLY A 761 27.17 -1.74 20.73
C GLY A 761 28.11 -1.13 21.77
N LEU A 762 28.38 0.17 21.67
CA LEU A 762 29.15 0.92 22.67
C LEU A 762 28.42 1.05 24.00
N ALA A 763 27.11 1.32 23.99
CA ALA A 763 26.28 1.33 25.19
C ALA A 763 26.29 -0.03 25.91
N GLN A 764 26.26 -1.13 25.16
CA GLN A 764 26.35 -2.49 25.71
C GLN A 764 27.72 -2.78 26.34
N ALA A 765 28.80 -2.32 25.71
CA ALA A 765 30.15 -2.47 26.25
C ALA A 765 30.32 -1.68 27.57
N GLU A 766 29.85 -0.43 27.62
CA GLU A 766 29.89 0.41 28.82
C GLU A 766 29.03 -0.18 29.96
N HIS A 767 27.81 -0.62 29.64
CA HIS A 767 26.93 -1.25 30.63
C HIS A 767 27.55 -2.53 31.20
N GLY A 768 28.24 -3.32 30.37
CA GLY A 768 29.02 -4.47 30.80
C GLY A 768 30.18 -4.10 31.74
N ARG A 769 30.96 -3.06 31.40
CA ARG A 769 32.05 -2.56 32.26
C ARG A 769 31.55 -2.15 33.64
N ARG A 770 30.44 -1.40 33.70
CA ARG A 770 29.83 -0.94 34.97
C ARG A 770 29.32 -2.09 35.84
N ARG A 771 28.88 -3.21 35.25
CA ARG A 771 28.46 -4.43 35.98
C ARG A 771 29.61 -5.32 36.46
N HIS A 772 30.81 -5.16 35.92
CA HIS A 772 32.00 -5.92 36.32
C HIS A 772 32.92 -5.13 37.28
N LEU A 773 32.74 -3.82 37.38
CA LEU A 773 33.51 -2.91 38.25
C LEU A 773 32.75 -2.46 39.51
N GLY A 774 31.45 -2.77 39.61
CA GLY A 774 30.64 -2.67 40.82
C GLY A 774 30.23 -4.04 41.29
#